data_AF-A0A7X6TMF9-F1
#
_entry.id   AF-A0A7X6TMF9-F1
#
_cell.length_a   1.000
_cell.length_b   1.000
_cell.length_c   1.000
_cell.angle_alpha   90.00
_cell.angle_beta   90.00
_cell.angle_gamma   90.00
#
_symmetry.space_group_name_H-M   'P 1'
#
loop_
_entity.id
_entity.type
_entity.pdbx_description
1 polymer ?
#
loop_
_entity_poly.entity_id
_entity_poly.type
_entity_poly.pdbx_seq_one_letter_code
_entity_poly.pdbx_strand_id
1 'polypeptide(L)'
;GRPYTIIVILVLVLLLCLVSVFGLKFGDKTIIPGAGDIRFGIDIRGGVEAIFTPKDFEGKPTAEQMDAASRIITQRLDNQQILDRDVIVGRDSDRITVRFPWRSDETDFNPEEALLELGEMALLTFREPDGTVALTGADVKQARYGLDSTTNTPIIHLELKDEGKERFADVTTRLSEHQEILYIFMDEDIISAPAVSVPILDGDAVISGNFTVEYANDLAQKINAGALPFALEATSSSTISPSLGQEALRVMTISGIVALLLICIFMLVYYRLTGFAACISLLTQVAGILLAISIPQQTLTLQGIAGIILSIGMGVDANVIVAERIKEELNDSSNLSLALSNGFKRAFSSVFDGNVTVAIAAVMLMVFGSGTTLSFGYSLLVGVILNGITGVWMTRLMIGSLASFKSFQNPRLYGKKKESAIKGGISTGKSFSYCKNIRYFIILSSILLLTGVLVSVTGGIKLDIDFRGGSIVNYSYEGDIDLEEAASLVKDELGREVSAQMIVSIADERSEISLNIAGNKSMTPEELDQVNKILDQAFPDTAITLSSSQLVDPLIGRETLFNGVKAILLASVLIIIYIWFSFRSMSGPSAGVMAMLALLHDILGVFFFAVLVGNAINETIIAVMLTILGYSINDTIVVYDRIRENIRLTGGIVPLDELVDKSIQQSLTRSINTSLATFMSVTVAYIFGHLYNISSITEFALPMMFGIIIGAYSSLFLSSPLWVRWKQRGGKTGYHSGAKAVALLLTFLMSLSVIAYPGAGVQALTVTTAAAGDIVNTESQTAKENVTAPENETSPDATSSNSTSKPDGTQTTTSGTASQTEPQTTENQDSLKSRWPEIEQVKAKAYVVVDASNMRILAEHNAHTRRPMASTTKILTALTVINHPDFDLDRIITVSKEATVLPSSISARVGLVEGEKLTTEECLYGLMVHSGNDCANVLAENYSPTKSGNALERRNAFCEEATKYPHSLGAKDTSIKNPSGFTVEGHYSTAYDLALLAQIGLQDEIFSRLVSTSFYRMPATNKHPIAGWKILCNTNGLVLSSPELYGSQYFKSYDGVKTGTTSLAGKCLVGAGTTHDNRQIIAALLDADLTVDGSSLTIDIFMRALLEEGAEKLGVQPIREDLGTSGQGFSSRLDEEEPGISEPTEAVTEETEDSSNTTKTTDSDQKHLTTGTDSTAVHTDETHINSGLFSGDLSNVSLIVLGVLMLALMAILFFLGFSIRKDKRKQKYHKNKNNRDEDQISRD
;
A
#
# COMPACT_ATOMS: atom_id res chain seq x y z
N GLY A 1 -38.18 -17.11 12.89
CA GLY A 1 -38.45 -16.13 11.82
C GLY A 1 -39.88 -16.29 11.33
N ARG A 2 -40.33 -15.46 10.39
CA ARG A 2 -41.63 -15.66 9.72
C ARG A 2 -41.50 -16.81 8.70
N PRO A 3 -42.54 -17.64 8.47
CA PRO A 3 -42.45 -18.81 7.59
C PRO A 3 -42.23 -18.46 6.12
N TYR A 4 -42.69 -17.29 5.67
CA TYR A 4 -42.58 -16.84 4.28
C TYR A 4 -41.19 -16.28 3.91
N THR A 5 -40.32 -16.02 4.90
CA THR A 5 -39.01 -15.38 4.66
C THR A 5 -38.11 -16.21 3.72
N ILE A 6 -38.11 -17.54 3.83
CA ILE A 6 -37.34 -18.38 2.90
C ILE A 6 -37.86 -18.31 1.46
N ILE A 7 -39.17 -18.15 1.24
CA ILE A 7 -39.74 -18.04 -0.12
C ILE A 7 -39.27 -16.73 -0.77
N VAL A 8 -39.30 -15.62 -0.02
CA VAL A 8 -38.78 -14.33 -0.49
C VAL A 8 -37.29 -14.42 -0.82
N ILE A 9 -36.49 -15.07 0.03
CA ILE A 9 -35.05 -15.28 -0.23
C ILE A 9 -34.84 -16.12 -1.51
N LEU A 10 -35.55 -17.24 -1.67
CA LEU A 10 -35.41 -18.09 -2.86
C LEU A 10 -35.79 -17.36 -4.16
N VAL A 11 -36.81 -16.50 -4.13
CA VAL A 11 -37.18 -15.66 -5.29
C VAL A 11 -36.11 -14.59 -5.57
N LEU A 12 -35.57 -13.94 -4.53
CA LEU A 12 -34.49 -12.96 -4.69
C LEU A 12 -33.19 -13.58 -5.20
N VAL A 13 -32.82 -14.78 -4.73
CA VAL A 13 -31.64 -15.52 -5.21
C VAL A 13 -31.85 -16.00 -6.65
N LEU A 14 -33.03 -16.54 -7.00
CA LEU A 14 -33.35 -16.89 -8.38
C LEU A 14 -33.24 -15.67 -9.30
N LEU A 15 -33.79 -14.52 -8.89
CA LEU A 15 -33.65 -13.27 -9.63
C LEU A 15 -32.17 -12.88 -9.77
N LEU A 16 -31.41 -12.85 -8.68
CA LEU A 16 -29.98 -12.51 -8.70
C LEU A 16 -29.18 -13.40 -9.67
N CYS A 17 -29.42 -14.72 -9.64
CA CYS A 17 -28.78 -15.67 -10.56
C CYS A 17 -29.19 -15.44 -12.03
N LEU A 18 -30.44 -15.05 -12.30
CA LEU A 18 -30.87 -14.70 -13.66
C LEU A 18 -30.20 -13.41 -14.15
N VAL A 19 -30.10 -12.37 -13.29
CA VAL A 19 -29.39 -11.13 -13.64
C VAL A 19 -27.89 -11.38 -13.82
N SER A 20 -27.26 -12.20 -12.98
CA SER A 20 -25.83 -12.51 -13.11
C SER A 20 -25.49 -13.27 -14.39
N VAL A 21 -26.43 -14.03 -14.96
CA VAL A 21 -26.21 -14.77 -16.23
C VAL A 21 -26.62 -13.93 -17.45
N PHE A 22 -27.83 -13.38 -17.46
CA PHE A 22 -28.45 -12.77 -18.65
C PHE A 22 -28.42 -11.23 -18.67
N GLY A 23 -27.97 -10.59 -17.58
CA GLY A 23 -28.07 -9.14 -17.40
C GLY A 23 -29.51 -8.67 -17.21
N LEU A 24 -29.71 -7.35 -17.24
CA LEU A 24 -31.03 -6.69 -17.33
C LEU A 24 -30.94 -5.45 -18.20
N LYS A 25 -31.90 -5.24 -19.12
CA LYS A 25 -32.00 -4.02 -19.94
C LYS A 25 -33.32 -3.31 -19.64
N PHE A 26 -33.24 -2.16 -18.96
CA PHE A 26 -34.37 -1.30 -18.62
C PHE A 26 -34.45 -0.13 -19.61
N GLY A 27 -35.04 -0.40 -20.78
CA GLY A 27 -35.05 0.55 -21.91
C GLY A 27 -33.64 0.86 -22.42
N ASP A 28 -33.53 1.96 -23.18
CA ASP A 28 -32.31 2.27 -23.95
C ASP A 28 -31.17 2.90 -23.12
N LYS A 29 -31.36 3.06 -21.80
CA LYS A 29 -30.47 3.88 -20.94
C LYS A 29 -29.98 3.20 -19.65
N THR A 30 -30.39 1.97 -19.37
CA THR A 30 -29.93 1.26 -18.16
C THR A 30 -29.75 -0.21 -18.47
N ILE A 31 -28.50 -0.57 -18.74
CA ILE A 31 -28.04 -1.95 -18.95
C ILE A 31 -27.28 -2.35 -17.69
N ILE A 32 -27.74 -3.40 -17.01
CA ILE A 32 -26.95 -4.15 -16.03
C ILE A 32 -26.31 -5.29 -16.83
N PRO A 33 -24.98 -5.29 -17.02
CA PRO A 33 -24.29 -6.32 -17.77
C PRO A 33 -24.35 -7.68 -17.03
N GLY A 34 -24.48 -8.76 -17.79
CA GLY A 34 -24.49 -10.15 -17.30
C GLY A 34 -23.12 -10.82 -17.39
N ALA A 35 -23.07 -12.14 -17.21
CA ALA A 35 -21.83 -12.93 -17.35
C ALA A 35 -21.30 -12.95 -18.79
N GLY A 36 -22.19 -12.86 -19.79
CA GLY A 36 -21.79 -12.74 -21.21
C GLY A 36 -21.23 -11.36 -21.59
N ASP A 37 -21.46 -10.34 -20.75
CA ASP A 37 -20.96 -8.98 -20.93
C ASP A 37 -19.70 -8.74 -20.07
N ILE A 38 -19.04 -9.78 -19.57
CA ILE A 38 -17.78 -9.66 -18.80
C ILE A 38 -16.62 -9.34 -19.74
N ARG A 39 -15.81 -8.35 -19.33
CA ARG A 39 -14.53 -8.04 -19.94
C ARG A 39 -13.49 -9.07 -19.49
N PHE A 40 -12.80 -9.70 -20.44
CA PHE A 40 -11.83 -10.75 -20.18
C PHE A 40 -10.40 -10.29 -20.50
N GLY A 41 -9.42 -10.83 -19.78
CA GLY A 41 -8.00 -10.56 -19.99
C GLY A 41 -7.44 -11.16 -21.28
N ILE A 42 -6.22 -10.75 -21.62
CA ILE A 42 -5.47 -11.26 -22.79
C ILE A 42 -5.20 -12.78 -22.68
N ASP A 43 -5.13 -13.30 -21.45
CA ASP A 43 -4.99 -14.73 -21.14
C ASP A 43 -6.26 -15.56 -21.38
N ILE A 44 -7.35 -14.90 -21.80
CA ILE A 44 -8.64 -15.52 -22.15
C ILE A 44 -9.10 -15.17 -23.57
N ARG A 45 -8.83 -13.95 -24.06
CA ARG A 45 -9.22 -13.54 -25.43
C ARG A 45 -8.14 -13.71 -26.48
N GLY A 46 -6.89 -13.99 -26.07
CA GLY A 46 -5.73 -13.54 -26.82
C GLY A 46 -5.58 -12.02 -26.74
N GLY A 47 -4.37 -11.51 -26.97
CA GLY A 47 -4.08 -10.11 -26.73
C GLY A 47 -2.59 -9.80 -26.68
N VAL A 48 -2.31 -8.52 -26.45
CA VAL A 48 -0.99 -7.98 -26.19
C VAL A 48 -1.06 -7.19 -24.89
N GLU A 49 -0.15 -7.46 -23.96
CA GLU A 49 0.22 -6.58 -22.86
C GLU A 49 1.64 -6.10 -23.09
N ALA A 50 1.92 -4.81 -22.90
CA ALA A 50 3.27 -4.28 -22.96
C ALA A 50 3.49 -3.16 -21.96
N ILE A 51 4.73 -3.01 -21.52
CA ILE A 51 5.21 -1.95 -20.65
C ILE A 51 6.16 -1.10 -21.48
N PHE A 52 5.71 0.09 -21.83
CA PHE A 52 6.47 1.08 -22.58
C PHE A 52 7.20 2.03 -21.63
N THR A 53 8.47 2.26 -21.88
CA THR A 53 9.35 3.19 -21.13
C THR A 53 9.99 4.21 -22.08
N PRO A 54 10.35 5.43 -21.61
CA PRO A 54 11.10 6.39 -22.41
C PRO A 54 12.43 5.83 -22.89
N LYS A 55 12.64 5.83 -24.21
CA LYS A 55 13.88 5.40 -24.85
C LYS A 55 14.92 6.52 -24.80
N ASP A 56 16.16 6.17 -24.41
CA ASP A 56 17.35 7.04 -24.42
C ASP A 56 17.20 8.41 -23.70
N PHE A 57 16.25 8.54 -22.77
CA PHE A 57 15.93 9.82 -22.12
C PHE A 57 16.77 10.08 -20.85
N GLU A 58 17.62 11.11 -20.87
CA GLU A 58 18.40 11.55 -19.70
C GLU A 58 17.55 12.30 -18.66
N GLY A 59 16.66 11.60 -17.96
CA GLY A 59 15.91 12.14 -16.84
C GLY A 59 14.75 11.27 -16.38
N LYS A 60 14.02 11.75 -15.37
CA LYS A 60 12.68 11.21 -15.07
C LYS A 60 11.64 12.07 -15.80
N PRO A 61 10.75 11.50 -16.63
CA PRO A 61 9.69 12.25 -17.29
C PRO A 61 8.79 13.00 -16.30
N THR A 62 8.15 14.07 -16.77
CA THR A 62 7.05 14.68 -16.01
C THR A 62 5.77 13.86 -16.19
N ALA A 63 4.86 13.96 -15.21
CA ALA A 63 3.53 13.36 -15.33
C ALA A 63 2.79 13.88 -16.57
N GLU A 64 3.00 15.14 -16.95
CA GLU A 64 2.39 15.76 -18.16
C GLU A 64 2.97 15.15 -19.45
N GLN A 65 4.26 14.82 -19.49
CA GLN A 65 4.87 14.12 -20.63
C GLN A 65 4.33 12.69 -20.77
N MET A 66 4.15 11.96 -19.67
CA MET A 66 3.61 10.59 -19.70
C MET A 66 2.09 10.56 -19.98
N ASP A 67 1.33 11.52 -19.43
CA ASP A 67 -0.08 11.72 -19.81
C ASP A 67 -0.20 12.08 -21.31
N ALA A 68 0.75 12.82 -21.88
CA ALA A 68 0.77 13.13 -23.31
C ALA A 68 1.15 11.88 -24.16
N ALA A 69 2.18 11.14 -23.76
CA ALA A 69 2.61 9.91 -24.43
C ALA A 69 1.51 8.82 -24.41
N SER A 70 0.77 8.70 -23.31
CA SER A 70 -0.37 7.76 -23.23
C SER A 70 -1.50 8.13 -24.19
N ARG A 71 -1.66 9.41 -24.56
CA ARG A 71 -2.66 9.85 -25.55
C ARG A 71 -2.25 9.52 -26.98
N ILE A 72 -0.95 9.51 -27.30
CA ILE A 72 -0.45 9.02 -28.60
C ILE A 72 -0.81 7.54 -28.76
N ILE A 73 -0.43 6.70 -27.79
CA ILE A 73 -0.78 5.28 -27.76
C ILE A 73 -2.30 5.09 -27.87
N THR A 74 -3.08 5.87 -27.11
CA THR A 74 -4.55 5.84 -27.15
C THR A 74 -5.10 6.20 -28.53
N GLN A 75 -4.54 7.21 -29.20
CA GLN A 75 -4.95 7.66 -30.53
C GLN A 75 -4.55 6.67 -31.62
N ARG A 76 -3.33 6.10 -31.59
CA ARG A 76 -2.92 5.04 -32.52
C ARG A 76 -3.80 3.80 -32.39
N LEU A 77 -4.11 3.38 -31.16
CA LEU A 77 -5.09 2.31 -30.92
C LEU A 77 -6.51 2.68 -31.38
N ASP A 78 -6.96 3.94 -31.30
CA ASP A 78 -8.23 4.37 -31.91
C ASP A 78 -8.20 4.31 -33.44
N ASN A 79 -7.10 4.76 -34.06
CA ASN A 79 -6.90 4.77 -35.51
C ASN A 79 -6.90 3.35 -36.08
N GLN A 80 -6.17 2.44 -35.42
CA GLN A 80 -6.19 1.01 -35.71
C GLN A 80 -7.56 0.38 -35.46
N GLN A 81 -8.49 1.04 -34.73
CA GLN A 81 -9.82 0.56 -34.25
C GLN A 81 -9.80 -0.44 -33.08
N ILE A 82 -8.79 -0.40 -32.22
CA ILE A 82 -8.64 -1.24 -31.01
C ILE A 82 -9.26 -0.52 -29.80
N LEU A 83 -10.59 -0.56 -29.71
CA LEU A 83 -11.35 0.22 -28.73
C LEU A 83 -11.45 -0.41 -27.33
N ASP A 84 -11.34 -1.73 -27.21
CA ASP A 84 -11.28 -2.42 -25.91
C ASP A 84 -9.82 -2.47 -25.44
N ARG A 85 -9.39 -1.50 -24.63
CA ARG A 85 -7.99 -1.36 -24.22
C ARG A 85 -7.84 -0.77 -22.82
N ASP A 86 -6.74 -1.11 -22.15
CA ASP A 86 -6.24 -0.40 -20.97
C ASP A 86 -4.95 0.32 -21.34
N VAL A 87 -4.89 1.63 -21.12
CA VAL A 87 -3.65 2.42 -21.21
C VAL A 87 -3.45 3.09 -19.85
N ILE A 88 -2.43 2.64 -19.11
CA ILE A 88 -2.24 2.94 -17.69
C ILE A 88 -0.86 3.56 -17.49
N VAL A 89 -0.82 4.87 -17.22
CA VAL A 89 0.42 5.54 -16.77
C VAL A 89 0.80 5.02 -15.38
N GLY A 90 2.07 4.64 -15.20
CA GLY A 90 2.59 4.18 -13.92
C GLY A 90 2.46 5.25 -12.82
N ARG A 91 2.26 4.82 -11.56
CA ARG A 91 2.10 5.74 -10.40
C ARG A 91 3.26 6.73 -10.26
N ASP A 92 4.44 6.34 -10.73
CA ASP A 92 5.66 7.12 -10.69
C ASP A 92 5.90 7.99 -11.94
N SER A 93 5.05 7.92 -12.98
CA SER A 93 5.26 8.61 -14.27
C SER A 93 6.58 8.22 -14.96
N ASP A 94 6.86 6.92 -14.96
CA ASP A 94 8.09 6.29 -15.46
C ASP A 94 7.83 5.31 -16.63
N ARG A 95 6.63 4.73 -16.69
CA ARG A 95 6.21 3.75 -17.72
C ARG A 95 4.73 3.89 -18.06
N ILE A 96 4.32 3.28 -19.18
CA ILE A 96 2.92 3.13 -19.60
C ILE A 96 2.66 1.64 -19.84
N THR A 97 1.74 1.05 -19.07
CA THR A 97 1.24 -0.30 -19.35
C THR A 97 0.09 -0.22 -20.33
N VAL A 98 0.22 -0.90 -21.45
CA VAL A 98 -0.78 -1.01 -22.52
C VAL A 98 -1.29 -2.45 -22.54
N ARG A 99 -2.61 -2.64 -22.58
CA ARG A 99 -3.23 -3.95 -22.79
C ARG A 99 -4.36 -3.83 -23.79
N PHE A 100 -4.43 -4.75 -24.74
CA PHE A 100 -5.60 -4.91 -25.61
C PHE A 100 -5.78 -6.39 -25.99
N PRO A 101 -7.02 -6.89 -26.11
CA PRO A 101 -7.27 -8.19 -26.67
C PRO A 101 -7.09 -8.14 -28.19
N TRP A 102 -6.79 -9.28 -28.81
CA TRP A 102 -6.83 -9.41 -30.26
C TRP A 102 -8.25 -9.22 -30.79
N ARG A 103 -8.35 -8.85 -32.07
CA ARG A 103 -9.62 -8.94 -32.81
C ARG A 103 -10.06 -10.40 -32.97
N SER A 104 -11.37 -10.60 -33.03
CA SER A 104 -11.97 -11.93 -33.19
C SER A 104 -12.19 -12.31 -34.67
N ASP A 105 -11.91 -11.40 -35.58
CA ASP A 105 -12.15 -11.45 -37.02
C ASP A 105 -10.88 -11.21 -37.86
N GLU A 106 -9.73 -11.01 -37.22
CA GLU A 106 -8.44 -10.70 -37.83
C GLU A 106 -7.50 -11.91 -37.70
N THR A 107 -7.19 -12.57 -38.81
CA THR A 107 -6.37 -13.80 -38.84
C THR A 107 -4.87 -13.55 -38.95
N ASP A 108 -4.51 -12.39 -39.49
CA ASP A 108 -3.15 -12.08 -39.96
C ASP A 108 -2.52 -10.94 -39.13
N PHE A 109 -2.97 -10.77 -37.86
CA PHE A 109 -2.50 -9.71 -36.98
C PHE A 109 -1.04 -9.94 -36.55
N ASN A 110 -0.18 -8.95 -36.78
CA ASN A 110 1.22 -8.95 -36.36
C ASN A 110 1.37 -8.11 -35.07
N PRO A 111 1.43 -8.75 -33.87
CA PRO A 111 1.48 -8.01 -32.61
C PRO A 111 2.83 -7.34 -32.39
N GLU A 112 3.93 -7.88 -32.94
CA GLU A 112 5.24 -7.25 -32.87
C GLU A 112 5.29 -5.93 -33.67
N GLU A 113 4.75 -5.91 -34.89
CA GLU A 113 4.62 -4.68 -35.71
C GLU A 113 3.73 -3.63 -35.05
N ALA A 114 2.60 -4.04 -34.45
CA ALA A 114 1.75 -3.15 -33.66
C ALA A 114 2.48 -2.59 -32.42
N LEU A 115 3.34 -3.38 -31.75
CA LEU A 115 4.14 -2.90 -30.63
C LEU A 115 5.22 -1.88 -31.04
N LEU A 116 5.78 -2.02 -32.24
CA LEU A 116 6.71 -1.04 -32.81
C LEU A 116 5.98 0.27 -33.14
N GLU A 117 4.86 0.19 -33.87
CA GLU A 117 4.02 1.37 -34.21
C GLU A 117 3.57 2.14 -32.96
N LEU A 118 3.27 1.45 -31.86
CA LEU A 118 2.89 2.08 -30.58
C LEU A 118 4.07 2.69 -29.80
N GLY A 119 5.31 2.28 -30.09
CA GLY A 119 6.53 2.78 -29.45
C GLY A 119 7.17 3.99 -30.15
N GLU A 120 7.09 4.05 -31.48
CA GLU A 120 7.73 5.11 -32.27
C GLU A 120 7.33 6.53 -31.85
N MET A 121 8.21 7.52 -32.06
CA MET A 121 7.86 8.92 -31.79
C MET A 121 6.63 9.34 -32.61
N ALA A 122 5.74 10.13 -32.01
CA ALA A 122 4.65 10.76 -32.75
C ALA A 122 5.19 11.88 -33.63
N LEU A 123 5.15 11.69 -34.94
CA LEU A 123 5.73 12.59 -35.91
C LEU A 123 4.77 13.76 -36.19
N LEU A 124 4.69 14.71 -35.26
CA LEU A 124 4.01 15.98 -35.53
C LEU A 124 4.71 16.68 -36.71
N THR A 125 3.97 16.94 -37.78
CA THR A 125 4.47 17.69 -38.94
C THR A 125 3.49 18.78 -39.33
N PHE A 126 4.03 19.96 -39.63
CA PHE A 126 3.28 21.04 -40.26
C PHE A 126 3.56 20.94 -41.75
N ARG A 127 2.54 20.62 -42.56
CA ARG A 127 2.67 20.34 -44.00
C ARG A 127 1.95 21.40 -44.84
N GLU A 128 2.60 21.83 -45.91
CA GLU A 128 2.08 22.77 -46.89
C GLU A 128 1.04 22.09 -47.83
N PRO A 129 0.27 22.85 -48.63
CA PRO A 129 -0.73 22.27 -49.54
C PRO A 129 -0.18 21.31 -50.61
N ASP A 130 1.12 21.34 -50.89
CA ASP A 130 1.81 20.42 -51.80
C ASP A 130 2.40 19.17 -51.09
N GLY A 131 2.27 19.09 -49.77
CA GLY A 131 2.80 18.01 -48.93
C GLY A 131 4.18 18.29 -48.30
N THR A 132 4.83 19.42 -48.63
CA THR A 132 6.15 19.77 -48.08
C THR A 132 6.10 20.00 -46.57
N VAL A 133 7.03 19.39 -45.82
CA VAL A 133 7.13 19.56 -44.36
C VAL A 133 7.83 20.89 -44.04
N ALA A 134 7.11 21.81 -43.42
CA ALA A 134 7.58 23.13 -42.99
C ALA A 134 8.23 23.12 -41.60
N LEU A 135 7.60 22.44 -40.64
CA LEU A 135 8.06 22.26 -39.26
C LEU A 135 7.78 20.83 -38.77
N THR A 136 8.46 20.46 -37.70
CA THR A 136 8.30 19.21 -36.96
C THR A 136 7.94 19.47 -35.50
N GLY A 137 7.52 18.44 -34.76
CA GLY A 137 7.36 18.50 -33.30
C GLY A 137 8.58 18.97 -32.53
N ALA A 138 9.78 18.71 -33.06
CA ALA A 138 11.02 19.20 -32.46
C ALA A 138 11.10 20.75 -32.46
N ASP A 139 10.40 21.44 -33.35
CA ASP A 139 10.36 22.91 -33.43
C ASP A 139 9.35 23.56 -32.46
N VAL A 140 8.41 22.77 -31.94
CA VAL A 140 7.39 23.26 -30.99
C VAL A 140 7.98 23.33 -29.58
N LYS A 141 7.72 24.43 -28.88
CA LYS A 141 8.10 24.64 -27.48
C LYS A 141 6.95 24.32 -26.54
N GLN A 142 5.75 24.82 -26.84
CA GLN A 142 4.49 24.44 -26.19
C GLN A 142 3.27 24.87 -27.02
N ALA A 143 2.18 24.11 -26.91
CA ALA A 143 0.84 24.54 -27.28
C ALA A 143 -0.04 24.64 -26.02
N ARG A 144 -0.86 25.70 -25.93
CA ARG A 144 -1.78 25.92 -24.79
C ARG A 144 -3.14 26.43 -25.26
N TYR A 145 -4.20 25.84 -24.71
CA TYR A 145 -5.54 26.41 -24.81
C TYR A 145 -5.58 27.80 -24.18
N GLY A 146 -6.27 28.73 -24.85
CA GLY A 146 -6.55 30.08 -24.37
C GLY A 146 -7.94 30.55 -24.80
N LEU A 147 -8.28 31.76 -24.39
CA LEU A 147 -9.46 32.49 -24.85
C LEU A 147 -9.00 33.77 -25.56
N ASP A 148 -9.57 34.05 -26.73
CA ASP A 148 -9.39 35.32 -27.43
C ASP A 148 -9.86 36.47 -26.51
N SER A 149 -8.98 37.44 -26.27
CA SER A 149 -9.23 38.58 -25.37
C SER A 149 -10.29 39.57 -25.87
N THR A 150 -10.68 39.48 -27.14
CA THR A 150 -11.68 40.35 -27.80
C THR A 150 -13.00 39.63 -28.02
N THR A 151 -12.97 38.35 -28.41
CA THR A 151 -14.19 37.59 -28.75
C THR A 151 -14.61 36.56 -27.68
N ASN A 152 -13.73 36.25 -26.73
CA ASN A 152 -13.90 35.19 -25.71
C ASN A 152 -14.22 33.80 -26.32
N THR A 153 -13.71 33.52 -27.54
CA THR A 153 -13.78 32.18 -28.14
C THR A 153 -12.55 31.33 -27.78
N PRO A 154 -12.69 29.98 -27.67
CA PRO A 154 -11.56 29.06 -27.53
C PRO A 154 -10.56 29.16 -28.68
N ILE A 155 -9.28 29.32 -28.33
CA ILE A 155 -8.15 29.36 -29.25
C ILE A 155 -7.01 28.47 -28.73
N ILE A 156 -6.06 28.13 -29.59
CA ILE A 156 -4.81 27.45 -29.21
C ILE A 156 -3.66 28.40 -29.52
N HIS A 157 -2.91 28.79 -28.49
CA HIS A 157 -1.61 29.44 -28.68
C HIS A 157 -0.55 28.37 -28.94
N LEU A 158 0.30 28.60 -29.92
CA LEU A 158 1.41 27.72 -30.30
C LEU A 158 2.70 28.55 -30.25
N GLU A 159 3.59 28.19 -29.33
CA GLU A 159 4.87 28.85 -29.11
C GLU A 159 5.99 27.94 -29.66
N LEU A 160 6.85 28.49 -30.52
CA LEU A 160 7.95 27.76 -31.17
C LEU A 160 9.30 27.97 -30.45
N LYS A 161 10.20 26.99 -30.59
CA LYS A 161 11.61 27.12 -30.22
C LYS A 161 12.33 28.01 -31.23
N ASP A 162 13.44 28.63 -30.82
CA ASP A 162 14.12 29.62 -31.64
C ASP A 162 14.66 29.04 -32.96
N GLU A 163 15.01 27.75 -33.02
CA GLU A 163 15.40 27.07 -34.27
C GLU A 163 14.26 26.94 -35.30
N GLY A 164 13.00 26.97 -34.84
CA GLY A 164 11.81 26.84 -35.70
C GLY A 164 11.30 28.16 -36.27
N LYS A 165 11.63 29.29 -35.63
CA LYS A 165 11.01 30.60 -35.90
C LYS A 165 11.25 31.11 -37.31
N GLU A 166 12.49 31.05 -37.80
CA GLU A 166 12.84 31.54 -39.14
C GLU A 166 12.12 30.75 -40.24
N ARG A 167 12.06 29.41 -40.11
CA ARG A 167 11.34 28.56 -41.07
C ARG A 167 9.84 28.81 -41.07
N PHE A 168 9.26 29.03 -39.89
CA PHE A 168 7.83 29.36 -39.76
C PHE A 168 7.50 30.75 -40.31
N ALA A 169 8.40 31.73 -40.13
CA ALA A 169 8.26 33.06 -40.70
C ALA A 169 8.22 33.03 -42.24
N ASP A 170 9.16 32.33 -42.87
CA ASP A 170 9.20 32.19 -44.33
C ASP A 170 7.95 31.47 -44.88
N VAL A 171 7.54 30.35 -44.27
CA VAL A 171 6.38 29.58 -44.71
C VAL A 171 5.08 30.34 -44.48
N THR A 172 4.87 30.95 -43.31
CA THR A 172 3.64 31.72 -43.05
C THR A 172 3.57 32.98 -43.90
N THR A 173 4.70 33.63 -44.20
CA THR A 173 4.73 34.75 -45.14
C THR A 173 4.18 34.32 -46.51
N ARG A 174 4.71 33.23 -47.08
CA ARG A 174 4.27 32.71 -48.38
C ARG A 174 2.81 32.26 -48.39
N LEU A 175 2.37 31.46 -47.43
CA LEU A 175 0.98 30.97 -47.37
C LEU A 175 -0.04 32.10 -47.13
N SER A 176 0.36 33.19 -46.46
CA SER A 176 -0.54 34.32 -46.20
C SER A 176 -0.92 35.12 -47.44
N GLU A 177 -0.13 35.10 -48.53
CA GLU A 177 -0.43 35.85 -49.76
C GLU A 177 -1.73 35.37 -50.44
N HIS A 178 -2.11 34.11 -50.21
CA HIS A 178 -3.29 33.46 -50.81
C HIS A 178 -4.24 32.86 -49.76
N GLN A 179 -3.98 33.09 -48.47
CA GLN A 179 -4.70 32.50 -47.33
C GLN A 179 -4.74 30.96 -47.36
N GLU A 180 -3.61 30.35 -47.73
CA GLU A 180 -3.50 28.91 -47.90
C GLU A 180 -3.45 28.15 -46.57
N ILE A 181 -3.75 26.85 -46.61
CA ILE A 181 -3.86 25.99 -45.44
C ILE A 181 -2.48 25.44 -45.06
N LEU A 182 -2.10 25.62 -43.79
CA LEU A 182 -0.99 24.88 -43.18
C LEU A 182 -1.59 23.71 -42.39
N TYR A 183 -1.45 22.49 -42.91
CA TYR A 183 -1.99 21.30 -42.26
C TYR A 183 -1.11 20.92 -41.06
N ILE A 184 -1.75 20.54 -39.96
CA ILE A 184 -1.07 19.99 -38.79
C ILE A 184 -1.39 18.49 -38.75
N PHE A 185 -0.38 17.69 -39.04
CA PHE A 185 -0.42 16.23 -39.06
C PHE A 185 0.15 15.66 -37.77
N MET A 186 -0.46 14.59 -37.25
CA MET A 186 0.11 13.68 -36.27
C MET A 186 0.32 12.34 -36.97
N ASP A 187 1.58 11.93 -37.12
CA ASP A 187 1.95 10.86 -38.05
C ASP A 187 1.41 11.19 -39.46
N GLU A 188 0.45 10.42 -40.00
CA GLU A 188 -0.25 10.71 -41.28
C GLU A 188 -1.69 11.25 -41.11
N ASP A 189 -2.19 11.48 -39.89
CA ASP A 189 -3.54 12.00 -39.64
C ASP A 189 -3.58 13.54 -39.48
N ILE A 190 -4.51 14.20 -40.17
CA ILE A 190 -4.75 15.64 -40.03
C ILE A 190 -5.48 15.93 -38.71
N ILE A 191 -4.76 16.42 -37.71
CA ILE A 191 -5.35 16.87 -36.43
C ILE A 191 -5.87 18.32 -36.49
N SER A 192 -5.35 19.14 -37.41
CA SER A 192 -5.91 20.47 -37.70
C SER A 192 -5.53 20.98 -39.10
N ALA A 193 -6.30 21.93 -39.62
CA ALA A 193 -6.10 22.53 -40.94
C ALA A 193 -6.36 24.06 -40.96
N PRO A 194 -5.61 24.87 -40.19
CA PRO A 194 -5.75 26.32 -40.17
C PRO A 194 -5.31 26.98 -41.50
N ALA A 195 -6.07 28.01 -41.93
CA ALA A 195 -5.68 28.89 -43.02
C ALA A 195 -4.78 30.04 -42.50
N VAL A 196 -3.61 30.23 -43.11
CA VAL A 196 -2.64 31.24 -42.69
C VAL A 196 -3.14 32.62 -43.09
N SER A 197 -3.61 33.41 -42.11
CA SER A 197 -4.26 34.69 -42.37
C SER A 197 -3.31 35.90 -42.31
N VAL A 198 -2.14 35.76 -41.69
CA VAL A 198 -1.07 36.77 -41.58
C VAL A 198 0.30 36.07 -41.50
N PRO A 199 1.41 36.73 -41.90
CA PRO A 199 2.76 36.27 -41.56
C PRO A 199 2.99 36.24 -40.04
N ILE A 200 3.70 35.24 -39.53
CA ILE A 200 3.99 35.07 -38.10
C ILE A 200 5.52 35.03 -37.92
N LEU A 201 6.09 36.15 -37.48
CA LEU A 201 7.53 36.42 -37.54
C LEU A 201 8.28 36.24 -36.20
N ASP A 202 7.55 36.10 -35.10
CA ASP A 202 8.05 36.01 -33.72
C ASP A 202 8.02 34.58 -33.14
N GLY A 203 7.25 33.69 -33.77
CA GLY A 203 7.04 32.30 -33.33
C GLY A 203 5.90 32.08 -32.35
N ASP A 204 5.06 33.09 -32.11
CA ASP A 204 3.86 33.01 -31.25
C ASP A 204 2.59 32.98 -32.13
N ALA A 205 2.18 31.78 -32.54
CA ALA A 205 1.02 31.56 -33.39
C ALA A 205 -0.29 31.40 -32.59
N VAL A 206 -1.43 31.71 -33.24
CA VAL A 206 -2.77 31.49 -32.70
C VAL A 206 -3.62 30.72 -33.71
N ILE A 207 -3.98 29.49 -33.36
CA ILE A 207 -4.97 28.69 -34.10
C ILE A 207 -6.35 29.08 -33.55
N SER A 208 -7.19 29.65 -34.42
CA SER A 208 -8.52 30.14 -34.08
C SER A 208 -9.61 29.47 -34.93
N GLY A 209 -10.84 29.44 -34.41
CA GLY A 209 -11.97 28.78 -35.04
C GLY A 209 -13.17 28.72 -34.09
N ASN A 210 -14.29 28.17 -34.56
CA ASN A 210 -15.49 27.98 -33.73
C ASN A 210 -15.37 26.70 -32.87
N PHE A 211 -14.30 26.62 -32.07
CA PHE A 211 -13.94 25.44 -31.28
C PHE A 211 -14.71 25.37 -29.96
N THR A 212 -14.89 24.16 -29.41
CA THR A 212 -15.25 23.98 -28.00
C THR A 212 -14.00 24.06 -27.12
N VAL A 213 -14.19 24.28 -25.82
CA VAL A 213 -13.10 24.24 -24.83
C VAL A 213 -12.45 22.85 -24.81
N GLU A 214 -13.25 21.79 -24.94
CA GLU A 214 -12.75 20.42 -25.06
C GLU A 214 -11.86 20.23 -26.29
N TYR A 215 -12.32 20.65 -27.48
CA TYR A 215 -11.55 20.48 -28.72
C TYR A 215 -10.25 21.29 -28.72
N ALA A 216 -10.29 22.56 -28.28
CA ALA A 216 -9.09 23.39 -28.23
C ALA A 216 -8.06 22.86 -27.21
N ASN A 217 -8.51 22.28 -26.09
CA ASN A 217 -7.64 21.66 -25.09
C ASN A 217 -7.08 20.30 -25.56
N ASP A 218 -7.89 19.48 -26.23
CA ASP A 218 -7.43 18.22 -26.84
C ASP A 218 -6.39 18.46 -27.94
N LEU A 219 -6.65 19.41 -28.86
CA LEU A 219 -5.71 19.78 -29.91
C LEU A 219 -4.40 20.35 -29.35
N ALA A 220 -4.46 21.19 -28.32
CA ALA A 220 -3.26 21.69 -27.63
C ALA A 220 -2.44 20.55 -26.99
N GLN A 221 -3.11 19.58 -26.35
CA GLN A 221 -2.46 18.42 -25.74
C GLN A 221 -1.88 17.46 -26.78
N LYS A 222 -2.56 17.26 -27.92
CA LYS A 222 -2.03 16.48 -29.06
C LYS A 222 -0.78 17.11 -29.65
N ILE A 223 -0.78 18.43 -29.88
CA ILE A 223 0.41 19.15 -30.36
C ILE A 223 1.58 19.04 -29.37
N ASN A 224 1.33 19.12 -28.06
CA ASN A 224 2.37 18.88 -27.04
C ASN A 224 2.88 17.43 -27.03
N ALA A 225 2.00 16.45 -27.24
CA ALA A 225 2.37 15.05 -27.28
C ALA A 225 3.31 14.76 -28.47
N GLY A 226 2.97 15.25 -29.66
CA GLY A 226 3.85 15.16 -30.83
C GLY A 226 5.12 16.03 -30.75
N ALA A 227 5.33 16.77 -29.67
CA ALA A 227 6.55 17.53 -29.37
C ALA A 227 7.40 16.90 -28.25
N LEU A 228 7.11 15.64 -27.87
CA LEU A 228 7.86 14.90 -26.85
C LEU A 228 9.35 14.72 -27.23
N PRO A 229 10.28 14.82 -26.27
CA PRO A 229 11.72 14.72 -26.53
C PRO A 229 12.25 13.27 -26.50
N PHE A 230 11.38 12.26 -26.48
CA PHE A 230 11.75 10.84 -26.40
C PHE A 230 10.78 9.95 -27.18
N ALA A 231 11.28 8.84 -27.71
CA ALA A 231 10.47 7.71 -28.15
C ALA A 231 10.05 6.85 -26.94
N LEU A 232 9.14 5.91 -27.14
CA LEU A 232 8.90 4.82 -26.20
C LEU A 232 9.52 3.52 -26.73
N GLU A 233 9.89 2.62 -25.82
CA GLU A 233 10.25 1.25 -26.16
C GLU A 233 9.55 0.27 -25.22
N ALA A 234 9.09 -0.85 -25.78
CA ALA A 234 8.47 -1.94 -25.03
C ALA A 234 9.56 -2.74 -24.29
N THR A 235 9.89 -2.34 -23.06
CA THR A 235 10.87 -3.04 -22.19
C THR A 235 10.32 -4.36 -21.67
N SER A 236 9.00 -4.55 -21.67
CA SER A 236 8.39 -5.87 -21.54
C SER A 236 7.14 -5.99 -22.41
N SER A 237 6.90 -7.17 -22.97
CA SER A 237 5.66 -7.53 -23.66
C SER A 237 5.25 -8.98 -23.38
N SER A 238 3.95 -9.24 -23.50
CA SER A 238 3.32 -10.54 -23.34
C SER A 238 2.19 -10.65 -24.37
N THR A 239 2.43 -11.44 -25.41
CA THR A 239 1.49 -11.71 -26.50
C THR A 239 0.90 -13.10 -26.32
N ILE A 240 -0.40 -13.26 -26.49
CA ILE A 240 -1.11 -14.55 -26.38
C ILE A 240 -2.10 -14.69 -27.54
N SER A 241 -2.11 -15.85 -28.20
CA SER A 241 -3.04 -16.16 -29.30
C SER A 241 -4.51 -16.37 -28.83
N PRO A 242 -5.53 -16.00 -29.65
CA PRO A 242 -6.94 -16.11 -29.24
C PRO A 242 -7.46 -17.52 -28.97
N SER A 243 -6.94 -18.51 -29.69
CA SER A 243 -7.33 -19.92 -29.58
C SER A 243 -7.03 -20.48 -28.19
N LEU A 244 -5.81 -20.25 -27.70
CA LEU A 244 -5.31 -20.76 -26.42
C LEU A 244 -6.15 -20.23 -25.24
N GLY A 245 -6.53 -18.95 -25.27
CA GLY A 245 -7.33 -18.32 -24.21
C GLY A 245 -8.79 -18.80 -24.15
N GLN A 246 -9.46 -18.99 -25.31
CA GLN A 246 -10.89 -19.29 -25.32
C GLN A 246 -11.22 -20.68 -24.77
N GLU A 247 -10.44 -21.71 -25.11
CA GLU A 247 -10.66 -23.05 -24.55
C GLU A 247 -10.27 -23.08 -23.06
N ALA A 248 -9.23 -22.35 -22.64
CA ALA A 248 -8.86 -22.22 -21.22
C ALA A 248 -10.01 -21.62 -20.37
N LEU A 249 -10.70 -20.57 -20.86
CA LEU A 249 -11.92 -20.03 -20.24
C LEU A 249 -13.04 -21.09 -20.12
N ARG A 250 -13.27 -21.86 -21.19
CA ARG A 250 -14.33 -22.89 -21.23
C ARG A 250 -14.04 -24.02 -20.23
N VAL A 251 -12.81 -24.54 -20.23
CA VAL A 251 -12.31 -25.56 -19.30
C VAL A 251 -12.43 -25.07 -17.86
N MET A 252 -12.00 -23.84 -17.57
CA MET A 252 -12.07 -23.25 -16.23
C MET A 252 -13.50 -22.97 -15.76
N THR A 253 -14.41 -22.60 -16.67
CA THR A 253 -15.85 -22.45 -16.38
C THR A 253 -16.48 -23.79 -16.00
N ILE A 254 -16.17 -24.87 -16.74
CA ILE A 254 -16.62 -26.23 -16.43
C ILE A 254 -16.05 -26.69 -15.07
N SER A 255 -14.75 -26.45 -14.84
CA SER A 255 -14.07 -26.73 -13.57
C SER A 255 -14.77 -26.07 -12.38
N GLY A 256 -15.12 -24.78 -12.50
CA GLY A 256 -15.87 -24.04 -11.48
C GLY A 256 -17.28 -24.59 -11.22
N ILE A 257 -18.00 -25.01 -12.25
CA ILE A 257 -19.30 -25.67 -12.12
C ILE A 257 -19.18 -27.03 -11.41
N VAL A 258 -18.17 -27.84 -11.77
CA VAL A 258 -17.91 -29.14 -11.13
C VAL A 258 -17.53 -28.95 -9.66
N ALA A 259 -16.67 -27.97 -9.34
CA ALA A 259 -16.31 -27.61 -7.98
C ALA A 259 -17.55 -27.18 -7.16
N LEU A 260 -18.39 -26.29 -7.71
CA LEU A 260 -19.63 -25.85 -7.07
C LEU A 260 -20.57 -27.03 -6.75
N LEU A 261 -20.81 -27.92 -7.71
CA LEU A 261 -21.66 -29.09 -7.53
C LEU A 261 -21.09 -30.06 -6.48
N LEU A 262 -19.77 -30.30 -6.51
CA LEU A 262 -19.08 -31.17 -5.56
C LEU A 262 -19.18 -30.64 -4.11
N ILE A 263 -18.99 -29.33 -3.91
CA ILE A 263 -19.15 -28.68 -2.60
C ILE A 263 -20.61 -28.67 -2.16
N CYS A 264 -21.57 -28.43 -3.07
CA CYS A 264 -22.99 -28.57 -2.75
C CYS A 264 -23.36 -30.00 -2.28
N ILE A 265 -22.84 -31.04 -2.95
CA ILE A 265 -23.05 -32.44 -2.55
C ILE A 265 -22.45 -32.70 -1.17
N PHE A 266 -21.22 -32.27 -0.91
CA PHE A 266 -20.58 -32.38 0.41
C PHE A 266 -21.43 -31.73 1.52
N MET A 267 -21.88 -30.49 1.32
CA MET A 267 -22.70 -29.78 2.29
C MET A 267 -24.06 -30.45 2.50
N LEU A 268 -24.75 -30.89 1.44
CA LEU A 268 -26.04 -31.58 1.56
C LEU A 268 -25.92 -32.93 2.30
N VAL A 269 -24.88 -33.71 2.03
CA VAL A 269 -24.69 -35.03 2.65
C VAL A 269 -24.25 -34.90 4.11
N TYR A 270 -23.26 -34.05 4.41
CA TYR A 270 -22.69 -33.92 5.75
C TYR A 270 -23.56 -33.04 6.67
N TYR A 271 -23.96 -31.85 6.17
CA TYR A 271 -24.64 -30.80 6.93
C TYR A 271 -26.16 -30.73 6.71
N ARG A 272 -26.73 -31.53 5.80
CA ARG A 272 -28.18 -31.73 5.64
C ARG A 272 -28.95 -30.42 5.48
N LEU A 273 -29.74 -30.00 6.49
CA LEU A 273 -30.60 -28.82 6.39
C LEU A 273 -29.83 -27.50 6.51
N THR A 274 -28.76 -27.45 7.33
CA THR A 274 -27.85 -26.30 7.32
C THR A 274 -26.98 -26.31 6.07
N GLY A 275 -26.67 -27.49 5.53
CA GLY A 275 -26.04 -27.68 4.23
C GLY A 275 -26.88 -27.16 3.07
N PHE A 276 -28.19 -27.41 3.06
CA PHE A 276 -29.10 -26.84 2.05
C PHE A 276 -29.11 -25.31 2.07
N ALA A 277 -29.14 -24.69 3.27
CA ALA A 277 -29.02 -23.24 3.39
C ALA A 277 -27.64 -22.72 2.93
N ALA A 278 -26.57 -23.49 3.16
CA ALA A 278 -25.22 -23.19 2.66
C ALA A 278 -25.18 -23.18 1.12
N CYS A 279 -25.79 -24.16 0.45
CA CYS A 279 -25.80 -24.22 -1.03
C CYS A 279 -26.50 -23.00 -1.66
N ILE A 280 -27.60 -22.52 -1.09
CA ILE A 280 -28.26 -21.28 -1.55
C ILE A 280 -27.40 -20.05 -1.26
N SER A 281 -26.69 -20.02 -0.13
CA SER A 281 -25.69 -18.98 0.18
C SER A 281 -24.57 -18.93 -0.85
N LEU A 282 -24.02 -20.09 -1.20
CA LEU A 282 -22.94 -20.26 -2.15
C LEU A 282 -23.33 -19.83 -3.57
N LEU A 283 -24.55 -20.19 -4.02
CA LEU A 283 -25.11 -19.70 -5.28
C LEU A 283 -25.27 -18.17 -5.29
N THR A 284 -25.70 -17.59 -4.17
CA THR A 284 -25.82 -16.12 -4.02
C THR A 284 -24.46 -15.44 -4.05
N GLN A 285 -23.45 -16.04 -3.42
CA GLN A 285 -22.08 -15.56 -3.43
C GLN A 285 -21.49 -15.59 -4.85
N VAL A 286 -21.60 -16.70 -5.58
CA VAL A 286 -21.10 -16.81 -6.96
C VAL A 286 -21.80 -15.83 -7.90
N ALA A 287 -23.13 -15.73 -7.85
CA ALA A 287 -23.90 -14.75 -8.64
C ALA A 287 -23.49 -13.30 -8.31
N GLY A 288 -23.22 -13.01 -7.03
CA GLY A 288 -22.72 -11.71 -6.58
C GLY A 288 -21.28 -11.40 -7.05
N ILE A 289 -20.39 -12.40 -7.09
CA ILE A 289 -19.03 -12.23 -7.64
C ILE A 289 -19.10 -11.88 -9.14
N LEU A 290 -19.89 -12.63 -9.91
CA LEU A 290 -20.06 -12.37 -11.36
C LEU A 290 -20.61 -10.96 -11.64
N LEU A 291 -21.60 -10.50 -10.86
CA LEU A 291 -22.14 -9.14 -10.99
C LEU A 291 -21.15 -8.06 -10.53
N ALA A 292 -20.38 -8.31 -9.48
CA ALA A 292 -19.34 -7.38 -9.01
C ALA A 292 -18.14 -7.27 -9.96
N ILE A 293 -17.89 -8.27 -10.81
CA ILE A 293 -16.93 -8.18 -11.91
C ILE A 293 -17.55 -7.44 -13.10
N SER A 294 -18.75 -7.87 -13.52
CA SER A 294 -19.41 -7.41 -14.74
C SER A 294 -19.89 -5.94 -14.67
N ILE A 295 -20.54 -5.51 -13.58
CA ILE A 295 -21.10 -4.16 -13.45
C ILE A 295 -20.02 -3.06 -13.56
N PRO A 296 -18.89 -3.13 -12.82
CA PRO A 296 -17.76 -2.19 -12.97
C PRO A 296 -16.75 -2.60 -14.08
N GLN A 297 -17.13 -3.52 -14.98
CA GLN A 297 -16.33 -3.98 -16.14
C GLN A 297 -14.86 -4.31 -15.79
N GLN A 298 -14.64 -4.96 -14.66
CA GLN A 298 -13.29 -5.36 -14.23
C GLN A 298 -12.80 -6.54 -15.06
N THR A 299 -11.58 -6.43 -15.58
CA THR A 299 -10.97 -7.43 -16.46
C THR A 299 -10.75 -8.76 -15.73
N LEU A 300 -11.45 -9.81 -16.16
CA LEU A 300 -11.37 -11.16 -15.59
C LEU A 300 -10.31 -12.01 -16.30
N THR A 301 -9.34 -12.53 -15.55
CA THR A 301 -8.25 -13.41 -16.03
C THR A 301 -8.49 -14.87 -15.62
N LEU A 302 -7.69 -15.82 -16.13
CA LEU A 302 -7.70 -17.23 -15.71
C LEU A 302 -7.40 -17.35 -14.21
N GLN A 303 -6.43 -16.58 -13.71
CA GLN A 303 -6.16 -16.46 -12.27
C GLN A 303 -7.36 -15.86 -11.52
N GLY A 304 -8.02 -14.84 -12.09
CA GLY A 304 -9.30 -14.33 -11.59
C GLY A 304 -10.34 -15.43 -11.38
N ILE A 305 -10.55 -16.29 -12.39
CA ILE A 305 -11.45 -17.44 -12.30
C ILE A 305 -10.99 -18.44 -11.24
N ALA A 306 -9.69 -18.72 -11.11
CA ALA A 306 -9.16 -19.54 -10.01
C ALA A 306 -9.49 -18.94 -8.62
N GLY A 307 -9.50 -17.60 -8.50
CA GLY A 307 -9.99 -16.87 -7.32
C GLY A 307 -11.47 -17.08 -7.04
N ILE A 308 -12.31 -17.22 -8.07
CA ILE A 308 -13.72 -17.62 -7.93
C ILE A 308 -13.83 -19.08 -7.44
N ILE A 309 -13.06 -20.02 -8.01
CA ILE A 309 -13.09 -21.44 -7.63
C ILE A 309 -12.57 -21.64 -6.18
N LEU A 310 -11.55 -20.89 -5.78
CA LEU A 310 -11.11 -20.84 -4.39
C LEU A 310 -12.20 -20.25 -3.48
N SER A 311 -12.82 -19.15 -3.90
CA SER A 311 -13.93 -18.52 -3.17
C SER A 311 -15.17 -19.41 -3.03
N ILE A 312 -15.38 -20.39 -3.92
CA ILE A 312 -16.41 -21.43 -3.78
C ILE A 312 -16.06 -22.39 -2.62
N GLY A 313 -14.80 -22.80 -2.50
CA GLY A 313 -14.33 -23.67 -1.42
C GLY A 313 -14.37 -22.97 -0.06
N MET A 314 -13.88 -21.73 0.00
CA MET A 314 -13.90 -20.89 1.21
C MET A 314 -15.30 -20.38 1.55
N GLY A 315 -16.18 -20.24 0.55
CA GLY A 315 -17.53 -19.68 0.68
C GLY A 315 -18.48 -20.46 1.60
N VAL A 316 -18.19 -21.75 1.84
CA VAL A 316 -18.95 -22.57 2.78
C VAL A 316 -18.42 -22.53 4.22
N ASP A 317 -17.25 -21.92 4.47
CA ASP A 317 -16.64 -21.88 5.81
C ASP A 317 -17.60 -21.25 6.83
N ALA A 318 -18.09 -20.03 6.58
CA ALA A 318 -19.07 -19.37 7.44
C ALA A 318 -20.27 -20.27 7.80
N ASN A 319 -20.68 -21.15 6.88
CA ASN A 319 -21.76 -22.11 7.11
C ASN A 319 -21.31 -23.33 7.93
N VAL A 320 -20.12 -23.87 7.67
CA VAL A 320 -19.47 -24.94 8.45
C VAL A 320 -19.30 -24.51 9.92
N ILE A 321 -18.79 -23.29 10.14
CA ILE A 321 -18.60 -22.66 11.45
C ILE A 321 -19.91 -22.62 12.23
N VAL A 322 -20.95 -22.04 11.61
CA VAL A 322 -22.29 -21.92 12.16
C VAL A 322 -22.91 -23.30 12.43
N ALA A 323 -22.79 -24.25 11.49
CA ALA A 323 -23.42 -25.55 11.58
C ALA A 323 -22.81 -26.45 12.66
N GLU A 324 -21.48 -26.50 12.78
CA GLU A 324 -20.82 -27.19 13.90
C GLU A 324 -21.20 -26.55 15.24
N ARG A 325 -21.29 -25.22 15.34
CA ARG A 325 -21.70 -24.57 16.60
C ARG A 325 -23.15 -24.86 16.98
N ILE A 326 -24.08 -24.84 16.02
CA ILE A 326 -25.48 -25.25 16.25
C ILE A 326 -25.54 -26.70 16.72
N LYS A 327 -24.75 -27.58 16.10
CA LYS A 327 -24.63 -29.01 16.41
C LYS A 327 -24.04 -29.25 17.82
N GLU A 328 -23.08 -28.44 18.28
CA GLU A 328 -22.60 -28.46 19.67
C GLU A 328 -23.71 -28.07 20.67
N GLU A 329 -24.31 -26.88 20.50
CA GLU A 329 -25.36 -26.37 21.39
C GLU A 329 -26.60 -27.29 21.39
N LEU A 330 -26.84 -28.05 20.30
CA LEU A 330 -27.85 -29.11 20.19
C LEU A 330 -27.42 -30.45 20.79
N ASN A 331 -26.16 -30.74 21.03
CA ASN A 331 -25.76 -31.94 21.78
C ASN A 331 -25.85 -31.66 23.28
N ASP A 332 -25.41 -30.47 23.73
CA ASP A 332 -25.42 -30.04 25.12
C ASP A 332 -26.81 -29.62 25.63
N SER A 333 -27.72 -29.21 24.73
CA SER A 333 -29.11 -28.85 25.07
C SER A 333 -30.16 -29.54 24.17
N SER A 334 -31.42 -29.49 24.58
CA SER A 334 -32.56 -30.03 23.82
C SER A 334 -33.35 -28.98 23.03
N ASN A 335 -33.14 -27.68 23.28
CA ASN A 335 -33.96 -26.60 22.72
C ASN A 335 -33.35 -26.05 21.42
N LEU A 336 -33.95 -26.43 20.28
CA LEU A 336 -33.53 -25.98 18.95
C LEU A 336 -33.50 -24.45 18.81
N SER A 337 -34.49 -23.72 19.33
CA SER A 337 -34.53 -22.26 19.17
C SER A 337 -33.42 -21.56 19.95
N LEU A 338 -33.02 -22.11 21.10
CA LEU A 338 -31.90 -21.59 21.89
C LEU A 338 -30.56 -21.92 21.22
N ALA A 339 -30.38 -23.16 20.78
CA ALA A 339 -29.17 -23.61 20.10
C ALA A 339 -28.92 -22.86 18.78
N LEU A 340 -29.97 -22.56 18.00
CA LEU A 340 -29.86 -21.70 16.82
C LEU A 340 -29.43 -20.26 17.19
N SER A 341 -30.07 -19.65 18.19
CA SER A 341 -29.75 -18.28 18.60
C SER A 341 -28.31 -18.15 19.12
N ASN A 342 -27.90 -19.07 20.00
CA ASN A 342 -26.53 -19.14 20.52
C ASN A 342 -25.50 -19.44 19.42
N GLY A 343 -25.82 -20.38 18.53
CA GLY A 343 -24.96 -20.79 17.43
C GLY A 343 -24.57 -19.61 16.54
N PHE A 344 -25.55 -18.88 16.02
CA PHE A 344 -25.28 -17.68 15.22
C PHE A 344 -24.59 -16.56 16.03
N LYS A 345 -24.96 -16.34 17.31
CA LYS A 345 -24.36 -15.29 18.13
C LYS A 345 -22.88 -15.54 18.43
N ARG A 346 -22.48 -16.79 18.69
CA ARG A 346 -21.07 -17.16 18.98
C ARG A 346 -20.23 -17.38 17.73
N ALA A 347 -20.84 -17.83 16.62
CA ALA A 347 -20.13 -18.00 15.35
C ALA A 347 -19.69 -16.65 14.74
N PHE A 348 -20.52 -15.61 14.84
CA PHE A 348 -20.31 -14.35 14.10
C PHE A 348 -18.93 -13.72 14.28
N SER A 349 -18.40 -13.62 15.50
CA SER A 349 -17.06 -13.05 15.73
C SER A 349 -15.96 -13.89 15.07
N SER A 350 -16.03 -15.21 15.16
CA SER A 350 -15.04 -16.09 14.56
C SER A 350 -15.11 -16.12 13.02
N VAL A 351 -16.27 -15.87 12.42
CA VAL A 351 -16.40 -15.70 10.95
C VAL A 351 -15.87 -14.33 10.51
N PHE A 352 -16.21 -13.27 11.26
CA PHE A 352 -15.75 -11.91 10.95
C PHE A 352 -14.22 -11.81 11.02
N ASP A 353 -13.62 -12.31 12.11
CA ASP A 353 -12.17 -12.28 12.31
C ASP A 353 -11.41 -13.05 11.22
N GLY A 354 -11.93 -14.19 10.75
CA GLY A 354 -11.34 -14.97 9.65
C GLY A 354 -11.48 -14.30 8.28
N ASN A 355 -12.63 -13.67 8.00
CA ASN A 355 -12.83 -12.96 6.72
C ASN A 355 -11.96 -11.70 6.63
N VAL A 356 -11.71 -10.98 7.73
CA VAL A 356 -10.86 -9.79 7.71
C VAL A 356 -9.41 -10.12 7.31
N THR A 357 -8.85 -11.25 7.75
CA THR A 357 -7.46 -11.62 7.38
C THR A 357 -7.33 -12.00 5.91
N VAL A 358 -8.31 -12.70 5.33
CA VAL A 358 -8.31 -12.98 3.88
C VAL A 358 -8.52 -11.70 3.08
N ALA A 359 -9.36 -10.77 3.54
CA ALA A 359 -9.55 -9.47 2.90
C ALA A 359 -8.26 -8.62 2.92
N ILE A 360 -7.46 -8.66 3.99
CA ILE A 360 -6.14 -7.99 4.03
C ILE A 360 -5.22 -8.58 2.95
N ALA A 361 -5.13 -9.91 2.83
CA ALA A 361 -4.33 -10.55 1.80
C ALA A 361 -4.79 -10.18 0.38
N ALA A 362 -6.11 -10.20 0.14
CA ALA A 362 -6.71 -9.84 -1.14
C ALA A 362 -6.46 -8.36 -1.54
N VAL A 363 -6.51 -7.43 -0.57
CA VAL A 363 -6.15 -6.03 -0.81
C VAL A 363 -4.65 -5.86 -1.09
N MET A 364 -3.76 -6.61 -0.43
CA MET A 364 -2.32 -6.55 -0.73
C MET A 364 -2.00 -7.08 -2.13
N LEU A 365 -2.71 -8.10 -2.61
CA LEU A 365 -2.65 -8.55 -4.01
C LEU A 365 -3.05 -7.43 -4.98
N MET A 366 -4.17 -6.75 -4.73
CA MET A 366 -4.65 -5.65 -5.58
C MET A 366 -3.77 -4.37 -5.54
N VAL A 367 -2.93 -4.19 -4.53
CA VAL A 367 -2.08 -2.99 -4.37
C VAL A 367 -0.70 -3.15 -5.02
N PHE A 368 -0.15 -4.36 -5.00
CA PHE A 368 1.24 -4.68 -5.40
C PHE A 368 1.38 -5.68 -6.57
N GLY A 369 0.32 -6.39 -6.94
CA GLY A 369 0.34 -7.39 -8.02
C GLY A 369 0.11 -6.80 -9.42
N SER A 370 0.48 -7.57 -10.45
CA SER A 370 0.23 -7.26 -11.86
C SER A 370 -1.23 -7.55 -12.27
N GLY A 371 -1.56 -7.48 -13.57
CA GLY A 371 -2.93 -7.61 -14.07
C GLY A 371 -3.62 -8.93 -13.69
N THR A 372 -2.90 -10.05 -13.72
CA THR A 372 -3.45 -11.39 -13.43
C THR A 372 -3.74 -11.57 -11.94
N THR A 373 -2.78 -11.22 -11.07
CA THR A 373 -2.91 -11.35 -9.62
C THR A 373 -3.82 -10.29 -8.99
N LEU A 374 -3.96 -9.11 -9.62
CA LEU A 374 -4.96 -8.09 -9.26
C LEU A 374 -6.38 -8.61 -9.51
N SER A 375 -6.64 -9.24 -10.65
CA SER A 375 -7.95 -9.83 -10.99
C SER A 375 -8.32 -11.00 -10.05
N PHE A 376 -7.32 -11.82 -9.68
CA PHE A 376 -7.44 -12.82 -8.61
C PHE A 376 -7.75 -12.18 -7.25
N GLY A 377 -7.00 -11.15 -6.85
CA GLY A 377 -7.20 -10.41 -5.60
C GLY A 377 -8.59 -9.77 -5.50
N TYR A 378 -9.08 -9.16 -6.59
CA TYR A 378 -10.43 -8.60 -6.67
C TYR A 378 -11.51 -9.68 -6.47
N SER A 379 -11.38 -10.79 -7.21
CA SER A 379 -12.32 -11.93 -7.15
C SER A 379 -12.37 -12.54 -5.74
N LEU A 380 -11.21 -12.68 -5.09
CA LEU A 380 -11.09 -13.16 -3.71
C LEU A 380 -11.69 -12.17 -2.70
N LEU A 381 -11.39 -10.87 -2.80
CA LEU A 381 -11.89 -9.84 -1.89
C LEU A 381 -13.43 -9.78 -1.92
N VAL A 382 -14.01 -9.73 -3.11
CA VAL A 382 -15.46 -9.75 -3.32
C VAL A 382 -16.07 -11.05 -2.79
N GLY A 383 -15.45 -12.20 -3.07
CA GLY A 383 -15.89 -13.50 -2.57
C GLY A 383 -15.96 -13.56 -1.04
N VAL A 384 -14.95 -13.04 -0.35
CA VAL A 384 -14.87 -12.97 1.12
C VAL A 384 -15.93 -12.03 1.72
N ILE A 385 -16.15 -10.86 1.12
CA ILE A 385 -17.19 -9.91 1.55
C ILE A 385 -18.58 -10.55 1.42
N LEU A 386 -18.86 -11.19 0.28
CA LEU A 386 -20.14 -11.84 0.01
C LEU A 386 -20.35 -13.11 0.86
N ASN A 387 -19.29 -13.86 1.18
CA ASN A 387 -19.32 -14.96 2.16
C ASN A 387 -19.73 -14.44 3.56
N GLY A 388 -19.14 -13.34 4.03
CA GLY A 388 -19.51 -12.74 5.32
C GLY A 388 -21.00 -12.32 5.40
N ILE A 389 -21.52 -11.73 4.32
CA ILE A 389 -22.93 -11.29 4.24
C ILE A 389 -23.87 -12.49 4.08
N THR A 390 -23.73 -13.27 3.00
CA THR A 390 -24.66 -14.36 2.70
C THR A 390 -24.53 -15.49 3.72
N GLY A 391 -23.29 -15.90 4.01
CA GLY A 391 -22.95 -17.09 4.78
C GLY A 391 -23.38 -17.04 6.24
N VAL A 392 -23.53 -15.84 6.82
CA VAL A 392 -24.03 -15.66 8.20
C VAL A 392 -25.42 -15.01 8.23
N TRP A 393 -25.66 -13.91 7.53
CA TRP A 393 -26.92 -13.17 7.66
C TRP A 393 -28.07 -13.85 6.89
N MET A 394 -27.86 -14.21 5.63
CA MET A 394 -28.90 -14.85 4.83
C MET A 394 -29.21 -16.26 5.34
N THR A 395 -28.18 -17.06 5.67
CA THR A 395 -28.39 -18.40 6.25
C THR A 395 -29.14 -18.35 7.59
N ARG A 396 -28.88 -17.34 8.44
CA ARG A 396 -29.64 -17.10 9.69
C ARG A 396 -31.13 -16.85 9.43
N LEU A 397 -31.45 -16.07 8.41
CA LEU A 397 -32.83 -15.81 7.99
C LEU A 397 -33.50 -17.08 7.43
N MET A 398 -32.81 -17.82 6.56
CA MET A 398 -33.30 -19.07 5.98
C MET A 398 -33.54 -20.15 7.04
N ILE A 399 -32.53 -20.48 7.85
CA ILE A 399 -32.61 -21.51 8.90
C ILE A 399 -33.64 -21.12 9.96
N GLY A 400 -33.67 -19.83 10.35
CA GLY A 400 -34.68 -19.29 11.26
C GLY A 400 -36.10 -19.25 10.68
N SER A 401 -36.27 -19.37 9.36
CA SER A 401 -37.56 -19.50 8.68
C SER A 401 -37.96 -20.98 8.58
N LEU A 402 -37.05 -21.86 8.13
CA LEU A 402 -37.22 -23.31 8.08
C LEU A 402 -37.64 -23.90 9.44
N ALA A 403 -36.96 -23.51 10.52
CA ALA A 403 -37.26 -23.99 11.88
C ALA A 403 -38.67 -23.62 12.39
N SER A 404 -39.42 -22.73 11.72
CA SER A 404 -40.81 -22.42 12.07
C SER A 404 -41.80 -23.51 11.63
N PHE A 405 -41.44 -24.34 10.64
CA PHE A 405 -42.28 -25.43 10.15
C PHE A 405 -42.00 -26.72 10.95
N LYS A 406 -43.07 -27.39 11.42
CA LYS A 406 -42.98 -28.61 12.24
C LYS A 406 -42.09 -29.70 11.62
N SER A 407 -42.16 -29.90 10.30
CA SER A 407 -41.38 -30.91 9.56
C SER A 407 -39.86 -30.73 9.68
N PHE A 408 -39.40 -29.48 9.83
CA PHE A 408 -37.98 -29.15 9.90
C PHE A 408 -37.44 -29.01 11.33
N GLN A 409 -38.27 -29.15 12.37
CA GLN A 409 -37.87 -29.00 13.77
C GLN A 409 -37.10 -30.20 14.34
N ASN A 410 -36.86 -31.26 13.56
CA ASN A 410 -36.15 -32.46 14.00
C ASN A 410 -34.64 -32.19 14.19
N PRO A 411 -34.06 -32.31 15.41
CA PRO A 411 -32.65 -31.99 15.67
C PRO A 411 -31.63 -32.79 14.83
N ARG A 412 -32.01 -33.94 14.26
CA ARG A 412 -31.13 -34.73 13.36
C ARG A 412 -30.86 -34.02 12.02
N LEU A 413 -31.71 -33.09 11.61
CA LEU A 413 -31.53 -32.26 10.42
C LEU A 413 -30.43 -31.21 10.61
N TYR A 414 -30.14 -30.87 11.87
CA TYR A 414 -29.09 -29.95 12.33
C TYR A 414 -27.88 -30.69 12.93
N GLY A 415 -27.66 -31.94 12.52
CA GLY A 415 -26.47 -32.72 12.89
C GLY A 415 -26.43 -33.29 14.31
N LYS A 416 -27.47 -33.14 15.15
CA LYS A 416 -27.49 -33.73 16.51
C LYS A 416 -27.22 -35.23 16.45
N LYS A 417 -26.25 -35.71 17.24
CA LYS A 417 -25.89 -37.13 17.29
C LYS A 417 -27.06 -37.95 17.86
N LYS A 418 -27.25 -39.18 17.38
CA LYS A 418 -28.18 -40.12 18.03
C LYS A 418 -27.66 -40.38 19.44
N GLU A 419 -28.52 -40.26 20.45
CA GLU A 419 -28.17 -40.49 21.86
C GLU A 419 -27.61 -41.92 22.00
N SER A 420 -26.28 -42.00 22.18
CA SER A 420 -25.61 -43.26 22.51
C SER A 420 -25.79 -43.49 24.00
N ALA A 421 -26.12 -44.72 24.40
CA ALA A 421 -26.64 -45.04 25.73
C ALA A 421 -25.56 -45.10 26.83
N ILE A 422 -24.77 -44.03 26.97
CA ILE A 422 -23.81 -43.80 28.06
C ILE A 422 -24.35 -42.64 28.91
N LYS A 423 -25.33 -42.95 29.76
CA LYS A 423 -25.76 -42.05 30.84
C LYS A 423 -24.83 -42.25 32.04
N GLY A 424 -24.15 -41.18 32.44
CA GLY A 424 -23.24 -41.17 33.58
C GLY A 424 -21.79 -41.46 33.19
N GLY A 425 -20.89 -40.67 33.76
CA GLY A 425 -19.45 -40.71 33.47
C GLY A 425 -19.02 -39.69 32.42
N ILE A 426 -18.00 -38.91 32.78
CA ILE A 426 -17.17 -38.17 31.81
C ILE A 426 -16.62 -39.20 30.83
N SER A 427 -16.80 -39.01 29.52
CA SER A 427 -16.43 -40.02 28.53
C SER A 427 -14.91 -40.15 28.40
N THR A 428 -14.31 -41.04 29.19
CA THR A 428 -12.87 -41.32 29.29
C THR A 428 -12.31 -42.10 28.09
N GLY A 429 -12.64 -41.66 26.88
CA GLY A 429 -11.74 -41.87 25.75
C GLY A 429 -10.40 -41.21 26.08
N LYS A 430 -9.28 -41.89 25.77
CA LYS A 430 -7.94 -41.31 25.96
C LYS A 430 -7.78 -40.12 25.01
N SER A 431 -8.04 -38.91 25.51
CA SER A 431 -7.77 -37.67 24.78
C SER A 431 -6.32 -37.65 24.33
N PHE A 432 -6.09 -37.36 23.05
CA PHE A 432 -4.74 -37.24 22.52
C PHE A 432 -4.15 -35.89 22.99
N SER A 433 -3.10 -35.92 23.81
CA SER A 433 -2.48 -34.68 24.30
C SER A 433 -1.53 -34.06 23.26
N TYR A 434 -2.06 -33.19 22.40
CA TYR A 434 -1.32 -32.36 21.46
C TYR A 434 -0.22 -31.55 22.16
N CYS A 435 -0.54 -30.88 23.27
CA CYS A 435 0.39 -30.07 24.08
C CYS A 435 1.54 -30.88 24.72
N LYS A 436 1.35 -32.19 24.91
CA LYS A 436 2.42 -33.10 25.38
C LYS A 436 3.23 -33.64 24.20
N ASN A 437 2.58 -33.91 23.07
CA ASN A 437 3.16 -34.51 21.87
C ASN A 437 3.82 -33.54 20.86
N ILE A 438 3.64 -32.21 21.00
CA ILE A 438 4.24 -31.13 20.17
C ILE A 438 5.70 -31.32 19.72
N ARG A 439 6.54 -32.07 20.45
CA ARG A 439 7.89 -32.43 19.99
C ARG A 439 7.89 -33.14 18.62
N TYR A 440 6.87 -33.96 18.33
CA TYR A 440 6.77 -34.72 17.09
C TYR A 440 6.37 -33.83 15.92
N PHE A 441 5.44 -32.88 16.14
CA PHE A 441 5.06 -31.88 15.15
C PHE A 441 6.23 -30.94 14.84
N ILE A 442 6.96 -30.45 15.86
CA ILE A 442 8.19 -29.66 15.62
C ILE A 442 9.21 -30.46 14.80
N ILE A 443 9.44 -31.75 15.11
CA ILE A 443 10.37 -32.60 14.33
C ILE A 443 9.91 -32.75 12.88
N LEU A 444 8.63 -33.02 12.62
CA LEU A 444 8.08 -33.15 11.26
C LEU A 444 8.25 -31.85 10.46
N SER A 445 7.91 -30.71 11.08
CA SER A 445 8.08 -29.37 10.51
C SER A 445 9.55 -29.02 10.24
N SER A 446 10.44 -29.34 11.17
CA SER A 446 11.88 -29.12 10.97
C SER A 446 12.46 -30.02 9.88
N ILE A 447 11.96 -31.26 9.70
CA ILE A 447 12.36 -32.12 8.58
C ILE A 447 11.91 -31.51 7.25
N LEU A 448 10.66 -31.08 7.13
CA LEU A 448 10.14 -30.44 5.91
C LEU A 448 10.99 -29.22 5.51
N LEU A 449 11.23 -28.29 6.45
CA LEU A 449 12.05 -27.11 6.19
C LEU A 449 13.52 -27.46 5.91
N LEU A 450 14.11 -28.45 6.59
CA LEU A 450 15.49 -28.91 6.33
C LEU A 450 15.64 -29.53 4.93
N THR A 451 14.68 -30.37 4.51
CA THR A 451 14.68 -30.95 3.16
C THR A 451 14.52 -29.86 2.11
N GLY A 452 13.66 -28.87 2.36
CA GLY A 452 13.54 -27.67 1.53
C GLY A 452 14.87 -26.92 1.38
N VAL A 453 15.48 -26.51 2.50
CA VAL A 453 16.80 -25.85 2.50
C VAL A 453 17.84 -26.67 1.74
N LEU A 454 17.91 -27.99 1.99
CA LEU A 454 18.89 -28.86 1.36
C LEU A 454 18.70 -28.87 -0.16
N VAL A 455 17.48 -29.06 -0.65
CA VAL A 455 17.18 -29.05 -2.10
C VAL A 455 17.48 -27.69 -2.72
N SER A 456 17.09 -26.58 -2.09
CA SER A 456 17.40 -25.22 -2.57
C SER A 456 18.91 -24.95 -2.66
N VAL A 457 19.72 -25.53 -1.77
CA VAL A 457 21.18 -25.37 -1.75
C VAL A 457 21.88 -26.31 -2.73
N THR A 458 21.39 -27.53 -2.95
CA THR A 458 22.03 -28.51 -3.86
C THR A 458 21.56 -28.44 -5.30
N GLY A 459 20.31 -28.01 -5.54
CA GLY A 459 19.71 -27.90 -6.88
C GLY A 459 19.50 -26.46 -7.36
N GLY A 460 19.76 -25.46 -6.50
CA GLY A 460 19.44 -24.06 -6.75
C GLY A 460 17.94 -23.75 -6.58
N ILE A 461 17.59 -22.49 -6.81
CA ILE A 461 16.20 -22.02 -6.90
C ILE A 461 16.00 -21.56 -8.35
N LYS A 462 15.05 -22.17 -9.06
CA LYS A 462 14.62 -21.66 -10.36
C LYS A 462 13.74 -20.43 -10.14
N LEU A 463 14.26 -19.26 -10.49
CA LEU A 463 13.43 -18.07 -10.67
C LEU A 463 12.87 -18.08 -12.08
N ASP A 464 11.62 -17.64 -12.21
CA ASP A 464 10.91 -17.53 -13.48
C ASP A 464 11.39 -16.31 -14.31
N ILE A 465 11.01 -16.25 -15.59
CA ILE A 465 11.24 -15.08 -16.44
C ILE A 465 10.60 -13.82 -15.84
N ASP A 466 9.43 -13.96 -15.19
CA ASP A 466 8.75 -12.91 -14.39
C ASP A 466 9.70 -12.14 -13.45
N PHE A 467 10.74 -12.80 -12.93
CA PHE A 467 11.65 -12.24 -11.92
C PHE A 467 13.12 -12.15 -12.35
N ARG A 468 13.53 -12.99 -13.31
CA ARG A 468 14.89 -13.01 -13.85
C ARG A 468 15.08 -12.05 -15.02
N GLY A 469 14.03 -11.83 -15.80
CA GLY A 469 14.11 -11.30 -17.15
C GLY A 469 14.70 -12.29 -18.17
N GLY A 470 14.52 -12.00 -19.45
CA GLY A 470 14.90 -12.86 -20.58
C GLY A 470 13.82 -12.85 -21.67
N SER A 471 13.71 -13.94 -22.44
CA SER A 471 12.59 -14.13 -23.38
C SER A 471 12.18 -15.59 -23.50
N ILE A 472 10.86 -15.84 -23.47
CA ILE A 472 10.24 -17.13 -23.79
C ILE A 472 9.35 -16.91 -25.01
N VAL A 473 9.46 -17.79 -26.00
CA VAL A 473 8.66 -17.73 -27.23
C VAL A 473 8.14 -19.13 -27.53
N ASN A 474 6.82 -19.28 -27.59
CA ASN A 474 6.14 -20.55 -27.81
C ASN A 474 5.51 -20.57 -29.20
N TYR A 475 5.85 -21.57 -30.02
CA TYR A 475 5.30 -21.75 -31.36
C TYR A 475 4.50 -23.05 -31.46
N SER A 476 3.27 -22.99 -31.98
CA SER A 476 2.51 -24.18 -32.39
C SER A 476 2.94 -24.63 -33.79
N TYR A 477 2.97 -25.94 -34.03
CA TYR A 477 3.32 -26.51 -35.33
C TYR A 477 2.57 -27.82 -35.60
N GLU A 478 2.51 -28.21 -36.88
CA GLU A 478 1.98 -29.49 -37.34
C GLU A 478 3.09 -30.33 -37.99
N GLY A 479 3.19 -31.61 -37.61
CA GLY A 479 4.23 -32.51 -38.10
C GLY A 479 5.31 -32.81 -37.06
N ASP A 480 6.58 -32.79 -37.49
CA ASP A 480 7.75 -33.11 -36.68
C ASP A 480 8.84 -32.04 -36.96
N ILE A 481 9.48 -31.53 -35.90
CA ILE A 481 10.51 -30.48 -35.98
C ILE A 481 11.67 -30.87 -35.05
N ASP A 482 12.90 -30.76 -35.55
CA ASP A 482 14.09 -30.96 -34.73
C ASP A 482 14.29 -29.76 -33.79
N LEU A 483 14.17 -30.02 -32.49
CA LEU A 483 14.31 -29.03 -31.41
C LEU A 483 15.74 -28.49 -31.29
N GLU A 484 16.76 -29.30 -31.61
CA GLU A 484 18.16 -28.88 -31.57
C GLU A 484 18.49 -28.02 -32.80
N GLU A 485 17.94 -28.34 -33.98
CA GLU A 485 18.04 -27.49 -35.17
C GLU A 485 17.38 -26.12 -34.93
N ALA A 486 16.11 -26.09 -34.50
CA ALA A 486 15.39 -24.86 -34.19
C ALA A 486 16.09 -24.00 -33.11
N ALA A 487 16.62 -24.62 -32.04
CA ALA A 487 17.39 -23.90 -31.03
C ALA A 487 18.72 -23.35 -31.60
N SER A 488 19.39 -24.08 -32.49
CA SER A 488 20.66 -23.67 -33.10
C SER A 488 20.51 -22.46 -34.03
N LEU A 489 19.46 -22.42 -34.85
CA LEU A 489 19.18 -21.30 -35.76
C LEU A 489 18.95 -19.99 -35.00
N VAL A 490 18.13 -20.03 -33.95
CA VAL A 490 17.83 -18.85 -33.11
C VAL A 490 19.03 -18.44 -32.24
N LYS A 491 19.88 -19.40 -31.86
CA LYS A 491 21.16 -19.14 -31.18
C LYS A 491 22.17 -18.44 -32.08
N ASP A 492 22.31 -18.88 -33.33
CA ASP A 492 23.27 -18.32 -34.28
C ASP A 492 22.87 -16.91 -34.73
N GLU A 493 21.57 -16.60 -34.84
CA GLU A 493 21.10 -15.23 -35.13
C GLU A 493 21.27 -14.28 -33.93
N LEU A 494 20.73 -14.65 -32.76
CA LEU A 494 20.72 -13.76 -31.59
C LEU A 494 22.08 -13.68 -30.86
N GLY A 495 22.98 -14.65 -31.08
CA GLY A 495 24.22 -14.80 -30.31
C GLY A 495 24.01 -15.14 -28.83
N ARG A 496 22.81 -15.62 -28.46
CA ARG A 496 22.37 -15.91 -27.07
C ARG A 496 22.18 -17.41 -26.90
N GLU A 497 22.33 -17.93 -25.67
CA GLU A 497 22.03 -19.34 -25.39
C GLU A 497 20.52 -19.58 -25.42
N VAL A 498 20.08 -20.43 -26.36
CA VAL A 498 18.68 -20.84 -26.54
C VAL A 498 18.51 -22.27 -26.08
N SER A 499 17.41 -22.56 -25.39
CA SER A 499 17.00 -23.92 -25.05
C SER A 499 15.57 -24.18 -25.53
N ALA A 500 15.40 -25.14 -26.43
CA ALA A 500 14.10 -25.60 -26.88
C ALA A 500 13.55 -26.69 -25.96
N GLN A 501 12.25 -26.64 -25.67
CA GLN A 501 11.51 -27.70 -24.98
C GLN A 501 10.19 -27.93 -25.71
N MET A 502 9.87 -29.18 -26.06
CA MET A 502 8.58 -29.53 -26.62
C MET A 502 7.51 -29.56 -25.52
N ILE A 503 6.42 -28.82 -25.72
CA ILE A 503 5.21 -28.86 -24.91
C ILE A 503 4.14 -29.55 -25.77
N VAL A 504 3.68 -30.72 -25.36
CA VAL A 504 2.64 -31.47 -26.08
C VAL A 504 1.28 -31.08 -25.52
N SER A 505 0.46 -30.33 -26.26
CA SER A 505 -0.93 -30.08 -25.86
C SER A 505 -1.75 -31.37 -25.99
N ILE A 506 -2.36 -31.80 -24.89
CA ILE A 506 -3.30 -32.93 -24.91
C ILE A 506 -4.67 -32.49 -25.45
N ALA A 507 -4.93 -31.18 -25.54
CA ALA A 507 -6.23 -30.64 -25.93
C ALA A 507 -6.42 -30.53 -27.46
N ASP A 508 -5.36 -30.22 -28.21
CA ASP A 508 -5.47 -29.69 -29.59
C ASP A 508 -4.88 -30.61 -30.67
N GLU A 509 -4.31 -31.77 -30.30
CA GLU A 509 -3.50 -32.66 -31.15
C GLU A 509 -2.24 -32.01 -31.78
N ARG A 510 -2.00 -30.71 -31.56
CA ARG A 510 -0.82 -29.96 -31.98
C ARG A 510 0.29 -29.97 -30.92
N SER A 511 1.52 -29.95 -31.40
CA SER A 511 2.72 -29.77 -30.57
C SER A 511 3.09 -28.28 -30.49
N GLU A 512 3.75 -27.89 -29.40
CA GLU A 512 4.39 -26.58 -29.28
C GLU A 512 5.88 -26.71 -29.00
N ILE A 513 6.67 -25.75 -29.50
CA ILE A 513 8.08 -25.56 -29.13
C ILE A 513 8.18 -24.32 -28.27
N SER A 514 8.61 -24.49 -27.01
CA SER A 514 9.00 -23.38 -26.14
C SER A 514 10.49 -23.11 -26.28
N LEU A 515 10.84 -21.99 -26.91
CA LEU A 515 12.19 -21.46 -26.97
C LEU A 515 12.43 -20.56 -25.76
N ASN A 516 13.34 -20.96 -24.88
CA ASN A 516 13.81 -20.18 -23.74
C ASN A 516 15.17 -19.55 -24.09
N ILE A 517 15.19 -18.23 -24.28
CA ILE A 517 16.38 -17.44 -24.63
C ILE A 517 16.95 -16.82 -23.34
N ALA A 518 18.16 -17.24 -22.96
CA ALA A 518 18.82 -16.77 -21.75
C ALA A 518 19.73 -15.56 -22.02
N GLY A 519 19.51 -14.46 -21.30
CA GLY A 519 20.32 -13.25 -21.43
C GLY A 519 20.11 -12.23 -20.32
N ASN A 520 20.97 -11.20 -20.28
CA ASN A 520 20.86 -10.05 -19.36
C ASN A 520 20.02 -8.90 -19.96
N LYS A 521 19.25 -9.18 -21.01
CA LYS A 521 18.28 -8.33 -21.69
C LYS A 521 17.16 -9.24 -22.21
N SER A 522 15.95 -8.70 -22.34
CA SER A 522 14.91 -9.24 -23.21
C SER A 522 15.35 -9.23 -24.69
N MET A 523 14.66 -9.96 -25.55
CA MET A 523 14.62 -9.65 -26.98
C MET A 523 13.78 -8.39 -27.19
N THR A 524 14.10 -7.61 -28.22
CA THR A 524 13.20 -6.55 -28.70
C THR A 524 12.16 -7.12 -29.68
N PRO A 525 11.06 -6.41 -30.00
CA PRO A 525 10.10 -6.89 -31.00
C PRO A 525 10.73 -7.08 -32.39
N GLU A 526 11.75 -6.30 -32.75
CA GLU A 526 12.52 -6.47 -34.00
C GLU A 526 13.35 -7.76 -33.99
N GLU A 527 13.97 -8.11 -32.87
CA GLU A 527 14.68 -9.40 -32.71
C GLU A 527 13.71 -10.59 -32.76
N LEU A 528 12.46 -10.42 -32.31
CA LEU A 528 11.43 -11.45 -32.40
C LEU A 528 10.88 -11.63 -33.83
N ASP A 529 10.61 -10.54 -34.55
CA ASP A 529 10.22 -10.55 -35.96
C ASP A 529 11.27 -11.23 -36.86
N GLN A 530 12.56 -11.02 -36.59
CA GLN A 530 13.66 -11.72 -37.26
C GLN A 530 13.61 -13.23 -36.99
N VAL A 531 13.41 -13.63 -35.73
CA VAL A 531 13.32 -15.05 -35.34
C VAL A 531 12.09 -15.74 -35.95
N ASN A 532 10.92 -15.09 -35.96
CA ASN A 532 9.72 -15.57 -36.66
C ASN A 532 10.06 -15.91 -38.13
N LYS A 533 10.64 -14.93 -38.86
CA LYS A 533 10.98 -15.05 -40.29
C LYS A 533 12.03 -16.11 -40.58
N ILE A 534 12.95 -16.40 -39.66
CA ILE A 534 13.96 -17.47 -39.82
C ILE A 534 13.32 -18.84 -39.63
N LEU A 535 12.45 -19.00 -38.63
CA LEU A 535 11.75 -20.27 -38.37
C LEU A 535 10.78 -20.62 -39.49
N ASP A 536 10.03 -19.64 -40.02
CA ASP A 536 9.16 -19.82 -41.21
C ASP A 536 9.95 -20.27 -42.46
N GLN A 537 11.17 -19.75 -42.65
CA GLN A 537 12.04 -20.10 -43.77
C GLN A 537 12.71 -21.48 -43.61
N ALA A 538 12.99 -21.89 -42.37
CA ALA A 538 13.59 -23.19 -42.06
C ALA A 538 12.56 -24.34 -42.11
N PHE A 539 11.33 -24.10 -41.65
CA PHE A 539 10.29 -25.12 -41.51
C PHE A 539 8.98 -24.78 -42.28
N PRO A 540 9.04 -24.53 -43.61
CA PRO A 540 7.89 -24.06 -44.39
C PRO A 540 6.75 -25.09 -44.53
N ASP A 541 7.04 -26.39 -44.36
CA ASP A 541 6.07 -27.47 -44.50
C ASP A 541 5.28 -27.76 -43.19
N THR A 542 5.65 -27.17 -42.05
CA THR A 542 5.10 -27.52 -40.72
C THR A 542 4.13 -26.48 -40.13
N ALA A 543 3.77 -25.44 -40.90
CA ALA A 543 2.84 -24.38 -40.50
C ALA A 543 3.12 -23.81 -39.10
N ILE A 544 4.38 -23.48 -38.83
CA ILE A 544 4.80 -22.93 -37.54
C ILE A 544 4.15 -21.55 -37.31
N THR A 545 3.62 -21.33 -36.10
CA THR A 545 2.85 -20.12 -35.76
C THR A 545 3.10 -19.71 -34.31
N LEU A 546 3.20 -18.40 -34.05
CA LEU A 546 3.47 -17.87 -32.71
C LEU A 546 2.25 -18.02 -31.79
N SER A 547 2.30 -18.97 -30.84
CA SER A 547 1.26 -19.17 -29.83
C SER A 547 1.27 -18.08 -28.77
N SER A 548 2.46 -17.70 -28.32
CA SER A 548 2.69 -16.65 -27.31
C SER A 548 4.15 -16.22 -27.24
N SER A 549 4.41 -14.93 -27.04
CA SER A 549 5.74 -14.40 -26.68
C SER A 549 5.69 -13.73 -25.29
N GLN A 550 6.76 -13.88 -24.51
CA GLN A 550 6.95 -13.25 -23.21
C GLN A 550 8.36 -12.65 -23.15
N LEU A 551 8.44 -11.34 -23.29
CA LEU A 551 9.67 -10.56 -23.28
C LEU A 551 9.69 -9.75 -21.98
N VAL A 552 10.69 -9.96 -21.10
CA VAL A 552 10.74 -9.30 -19.78
C VAL A 552 12.13 -8.74 -19.54
N ASP A 553 12.23 -7.41 -19.40
CA ASP A 553 13.49 -6.80 -18.99
C ASP A 553 13.85 -7.16 -17.52
N PRO A 554 15.12 -7.51 -17.21
CA PRO A 554 15.54 -7.88 -15.86
C PRO A 554 15.34 -6.82 -14.77
N LEU A 555 15.26 -5.52 -15.09
CA LEU A 555 14.94 -4.47 -14.11
C LEU A 555 13.47 -4.55 -13.71
N ILE A 556 12.57 -4.69 -14.68
CA ILE A 556 11.13 -4.87 -14.43
C ILE A 556 10.91 -6.14 -13.60
N GLY A 557 11.48 -7.29 -14.02
CA GLY A 557 11.28 -8.54 -13.30
C GLY A 557 11.80 -8.51 -11.85
N ARG A 558 12.97 -7.89 -11.63
CA ARG A 558 13.49 -7.66 -10.28
C ARG A 558 12.58 -6.77 -9.45
N GLU A 559 11.97 -5.75 -10.04
CA GLU A 559 11.02 -4.88 -9.35
C GLU A 559 9.75 -5.66 -8.94
N THR A 560 9.19 -6.47 -9.84
CA THR A 560 8.03 -7.34 -9.57
C THR A 560 8.33 -8.30 -8.41
N LEU A 561 9.50 -8.93 -8.39
CA LEU A 561 9.96 -9.76 -7.28
C LEU A 561 9.99 -8.99 -5.94
N PHE A 562 10.58 -7.79 -5.93
CA PHE A 562 10.61 -6.95 -4.72
C PHE A 562 9.21 -6.47 -4.31
N ASN A 563 8.33 -6.16 -5.26
CA ASN A 563 6.93 -5.76 -5.01
C ASN A 563 6.14 -6.91 -4.35
N GLY A 564 6.28 -8.14 -4.84
CA GLY A 564 5.70 -9.33 -4.23
C GLY A 564 6.23 -9.63 -2.82
N VAL A 565 7.54 -9.49 -2.60
CA VAL A 565 8.13 -9.65 -1.25
C VAL A 565 7.63 -8.55 -0.29
N LYS A 566 7.58 -7.29 -0.72
CA LYS A 566 7.00 -6.16 0.06
C LYS A 566 5.54 -6.45 0.44
N ALA A 567 4.75 -7.00 -0.49
CA ALA A 567 3.36 -7.38 -0.22
C ALA A 567 3.23 -8.46 0.86
N ILE A 568 4.02 -9.54 0.79
CA ILE A 568 4.03 -10.62 1.80
C ILE A 568 4.40 -10.07 3.19
N LEU A 569 5.42 -9.21 3.26
CA LEU A 569 5.85 -8.62 4.54
C LEU A 569 4.81 -7.66 5.13
N LEU A 570 4.21 -6.80 4.30
CA LEU A 570 3.18 -5.86 4.76
C LEU A 570 1.89 -6.58 5.17
N ALA A 571 1.45 -7.58 4.40
CA ALA A 571 0.33 -8.46 4.76
C ALA A 571 0.58 -9.14 6.12
N SER A 572 1.79 -9.67 6.33
CA SER A 572 2.20 -10.29 7.60
C SER A 572 2.05 -9.29 8.76
N VAL A 573 2.60 -8.08 8.64
CA VAL A 573 2.55 -7.04 9.68
C VAL A 573 1.12 -6.62 9.99
N LEU A 574 0.29 -6.36 8.97
CA LEU A 574 -1.11 -5.98 9.15
C LEU A 574 -1.92 -7.08 9.87
N ILE A 575 -1.70 -8.34 9.53
CA ILE A 575 -2.37 -9.48 10.17
C ILE A 575 -1.86 -9.72 11.60
N ILE A 576 -0.57 -9.52 11.89
CA ILE A 576 -0.03 -9.55 13.26
C ILE A 576 -0.71 -8.47 14.14
N ILE A 577 -0.83 -7.25 13.61
CA ILE A 577 -1.50 -6.13 14.28
C ILE A 577 -2.98 -6.48 14.54
N TYR A 578 -3.66 -7.05 13.54
CA TYR A 578 -5.05 -7.49 13.67
C TYR A 578 -5.25 -8.56 14.77
N ILE A 579 -4.40 -9.60 14.80
CA ILE A 579 -4.44 -10.66 15.82
C ILE A 579 -4.18 -10.06 17.21
N TRP A 580 -3.24 -9.13 17.36
CA TRP A 580 -2.96 -8.46 18.63
C TRP A 580 -4.23 -7.78 19.17
N PHE A 581 -4.91 -6.98 18.34
CA PHE A 581 -6.14 -6.31 18.75
C PHE A 581 -7.28 -7.29 19.08
N SER A 582 -7.61 -8.26 18.21
CA SER A 582 -8.68 -9.24 18.51
C SER A 582 -8.37 -10.06 19.77
N PHE A 583 -7.13 -10.51 19.97
CA PHE A 583 -6.75 -11.44 21.05
C PHE A 583 -6.13 -10.78 22.29
N ARG A 584 -6.24 -9.44 22.46
CA ARG A 584 -5.83 -8.69 23.68
C ARG A 584 -6.27 -9.40 24.97
N SER A 585 -7.52 -9.86 25.02
CA SER A 585 -8.14 -10.58 26.15
C SER A 585 -7.50 -11.93 26.51
N MET A 586 -6.67 -12.53 25.66
CA MET A 586 -6.09 -13.87 25.86
C MET A 586 -4.56 -13.83 26.12
N SER A 587 -4.01 -12.66 26.47
CA SER A 587 -2.55 -12.34 26.54
C SER A 587 -1.90 -11.87 25.23
N GLY A 588 -2.69 -11.25 24.35
CA GLY A 588 -2.23 -10.36 23.27
C GLY A 588 -0.97 -10.81 22.52
N PRO A 589 0.18 -10.13 22.70
CA PRO A 589 1.37 -10.35 21.89
C PRO A 589 1.88 -11.80 21.92
N SER A 590 1.73 -12.51 23.05
CA SER A 590 2.17 -13.91 23.12
C SER A 590 1.41 -14.85 22.19
N ALA A 591 0.13 -14.56 21.88
CA ALA A 591 -0.66 -15.33 20.93
C ALA A 591 -0.32 -14.94 19.48
N GLY A 592 -0.23 -13.64 19.18
CA GLY A 592 0.15 -13.13 17.86
C GLY A 592 1.51 -13.64 17.37
N VAL A 593 2.52 -13.70 18.24
CA VAL A 593 3.86 -14.23 17.89
C VAL A 593 3.84 -15.72 17.57
N MET A 594 3.04 -16.52 18.26
CA MET A 594 2.95 -17.97 18.00
C MET A 594 2.15 -18.26 16.72
N ALA A 595 1.11 -17.47 16.43
CA ALA A 595 0.39 -17.49 15.17
C ALA A 595 1.30 -17.10 13.99
N MET A 596 2.05 -16.00 14.12
CA MET A 596 3.04 -15.55 13.14
C MET A 596 4.12 -16.59 12.83
N LEU A 597 4.62 -17.33 13.84
CA LEU A 597 5.58 -18.41 13.61
C LEU A 597 4.97 -19.61 12.86
N ALA A 598 3.66 -19.84 12.98
CA ALA A 598 2.95 -20.81 12.16
C ALA A 598 2.81 -20.30 10.71
N LEU A 599 2.40 -19.05 10.50
CA LEU A 599 2.30 -18.46 9.15
C LEU A 599 3.65 -18.43 8.41
N LEU A 600 4.74 -18.07 9.09
CA LEU A 600 6.07 -18.11 8.50
C LEU A 600 6.49 -19.54 8.12
N HIS A 601 6.16 -20.54 8.95
CA HIS A 601 6.35 -21.95 8.60
C HIS A 601 5.54 -22.36 7.36
N ASP A 602 4.32 -21.85 7.20
CA ASP A 602 3.44 -22.21 6.09
C ASP A 602 3.89 -21.58 4.77
N ILE A 603 4.24 -20.29 4.77
CA ILE A 603 4.80 -19.58 3.62
C ILE A 603 6.10 -20.25 3.14
N LEU A 604 7.02 -20.54 4.07
CA LEU A 604 8.29 -21.21 3.75
C LEU A 604 8.08 -22.68 3.33
N GLY A 605 7.05 -23.36 3.85
CA GLY A 605 6.67 -24.69 3.42
C GLY A 605 6.12 -24.70 1.99
N VAL A 606 5.29 -23.74 1.60
CA VAL A 606 4.81 -23.56 0.22
C VAL A 606 5.97 -23.22 -0.73
N PHE A 607 6.88 -22.32 -0.32
CA PHE A 607 8.09 -22.00 -1.08
C PHE A 607 8.93 -23.25 -1.36
N PHE A 608 9.26 -24.01 -0.32
CA PHE A 608 10.07 -25.22 -0.47
C PHE A 608 9.35 -26.35 -1.19
N PHE A 609 8.03 -26.43 -1.10
CA PHE A 609 7.26 -27.37 -1.89
C PHE A 609 7.38 -27.06 -3.40
N ALA A 610 7.25 -25.79 -3.81
CA ALA A 610 7.47 -25.39 -5.20
C ALA A 610 8.89 -25.74 -5.68
N VAL A 611 9.93 -25.40 -4.89
CA VAL A 611 11.32 -25.76 -5.23
C VAL A 611 11.55 -27.28 -5.28
N LEU A 612 10.88 -28.06 -4.42
CA LEU A 612 11.00 -29.53 -4.37
C LEU A 612 10.28 -30.23 -5.54
N VAL A 613 9.16 -29.69 -6.03
CA VAL A 613 8.51 -30.16 -7.26
C VAL A 613 9.31 -29.72 -8.50
N GLY A 614 10.09 -28.64 -8.38
CA GLY A 614 10.96 -28.13 -9.45
C GLY A 614 10.33 -27.05 -10.32
N ASN A 615 9.18 -26.51 -9.89
CA ASN A 615 8.52 -25.35 -10.47
C ASN A 615 9.45 -24.13 -10.43
N ALA A 616 9.34 -23.26 -11.44
CA ALA A 616 9.90 -21.92 -11.35
C ALA A 616 9.12 -21.09 -10.32
N ILE A 617 9.80 -20.21 -9.58
CA ILE A 617 9.17 -19.27 -8.66
C ILE A 617 8.76 -18.03 -9.48
N ASN A 618 7.46 -17.84 -9.66
CA ASN A 618 6.81 -16.79 -10.47
C ASN A 618 5.78 -15.97 -9.65
N GLU A 619 5.10 -15.00 -10.27
CA GLU A 619 4.12 -14.16 -9.55
C GLU A 619 2.94 -14.97 -8.99
N THR A 620 2.53 -16.02 -9.70
CA THR A 620 1.48 -16.96 -9.27
C THR A 620 1.77 -17.57 -7.89
N ILE A 621 3.02 -17.94 -7.62
CA ILE A 621 3.43 -18.52 -6.33
C ILE A 621 3.43 -17.47 -5.21
N ILE A 622 3.77 -16.21 -5.50
CA ILE A 622 3.60 -15.10 -4.55
C ILE A 622 2.12 -14.89 -4.22
N ALA A 623 1.23 -14.99 -5.22
CA ALA A 623 -0.21 -14.90 -5.01
C ALA A 623 -0.76 -16.03 -4.13
N VAL A 624 -0.29 -17.27 -4.32
CA VAL A 624 -0.58 -18.40 -3.42
C VAL A 624 -0.09 -18.13 -2.00
N MET A 625 1.12 -17.60 -1.80
CA MET A 625 1.65 -17.33 -0.45
C MET A 625 0.83 -16.29 0.30
N LEU A 626 0.47 -15.18 -0.34
CA LEU A 626 -0.42 -14.16 0.24
C LEU A 626 -1.79 -14.76 0.62
N THR A 627 -2.35 -15.58 -0.27
CA THR A 627 -3.61 -16.28 -0.04
C THR A 627 -3.53 -17.24 1.16
N ILE A 628 -2.46 -18.03 1.25
CA ILE A 628 -2.21 -18.97 2.35
C ILE A 628 -1.96 -18.26 3.68
N LEU A 629 -1.32 -17.09 3.67
CA LEU A 629 -1.15 -16.23 4.84
C LEU A 629 -2.53 -15.80 5.38
N GLY A 630 -3.44 -15.34 4.52
CA GLY A 630 -4.82 -14.98 4.88
C GLY A 630 -5.70 -16.18 5.26
N TYR A 631 -5.49 -17.34 4.63
CA TYR A 631 -6.25 -18.57 4.85
C TYR A 631 -5.85 -19.32 6.13
N SER A 632 -4.55 -19.60 6.33
CA SER A 632 -4.05 -20.40 7.46
C SER A 632 -4.39 -19.74 8.80
N ILE A 633 -4.30 -18.40 8.88
CA ILE A 633 -4.60 -17.68 10.12
C ILE A 633 -6.05 -17.83 10.57
N ASN A 634 -7.01 -18.05 9.65
CA ASN A 634 -8.42 -18.30 9.99
C ASN A 634 -8.51 -19.50 10.96
N ASP A 635 -7.90 -20.63 10.63
CA ASP A 635 -7.92 -21.83 11.49
C ASP A 635 -7.17 -21.64 12.83
N THR A 636 -6.15 -20.78 12.88
CA THR A 636 -5.55 -20.38 14.18
C THR A 636 -6.51 -19.50 14.99
N ILE A 637 -7.20 -18.54 14.38
CA ILE A 637 -8.23 -17.69 15.01
C ILE A 637 -9.37 -18.57 15.56
N VAL A 638 -9.80 -19.60 14.82
CA VAL A 638 -10.78 -20.61 15.26
C VAL A 638 -10.37 -21.29 16.58
N VAL A 639 -9.16 -21.84 16.64
CA VAL A 639 -8.69 -22.57 17.81
C VAL A 639 -8.46 -21.60 18.97
N TYR A 640 -7.89 -20.43 18.72
CA TYR A 640 -7.68 -19.41 19.74
C TYR A 640 -8.98 -18.88 20.34
N ASP A 641 -10.05 -18.66 19.57
CA ASP A 641 -11.33 -18.24 20.14
C ASP A 641 -11.98 -19.34 20.98
N ARG A 642 -11.81 -20.62 20.58
CA ARG A 642 -12.24 -21.76 21.40
C ARG A 642 -11.47 -21.87 22.72
N ILE A 643 -10.17 -21.54 22.72
CA ILE A 643 -9.36 -21.41 23.94
C ILE A 643 -9.87 -20.24 24.80
N ARG A 644 -10.12 -19.07 24.19
CA ARG A 644 -10.67 -17.86 24.83
C ARG A 644 -12.00 -18.15 25.53
N GLU A 645 -12.88 -18.91 24.87
CA GLU A 645 -14.16 -19.36 25.42
C GLU A 645 -13.98 -20.37 26.56
N ASN A 646 -13.18 -21.42 26.37
CA ASN A 646 -12.96 -22.42 27.42
C ASN A 646 -12.35 -21.80 28.68
N ILE A 647 -11.40 -20.86 28.57
CA ILE A 647 -10.84 -20.12 29.72
C ILE A 647 -11.94 -19.40 30.52
N ARG A 648 -12.87 -18.73 29.83
CA ARG A 648 -14.01 -18.03 30.45
C ARG A 648 -15.00 -19.01 31.08
N LEU A 649 -15.26 -20.17 30.45
CA LEU A 649 -16.18 -21.20 30.96
C LEU A 649 -15.63 -21.98 32.16
N THR A 650 -14.31 -22.18 32.26
CA THR A 650 -13.68 -22.94 33.36
C THR A 650 -13.10 -22.07 34.47
N GLY A 651 -13.22 -20.74 34.39
CA GLY A 651 -12.69 -19.80 35.40
C GLY A 651 -11.18 -19.92 35.64
N GLY A 652 -10.42 -20.43 34.66
CA GLY A 652 -8.98 -20.73 34.82
C GLY A 652 -8.62 -21.93 35.73
N ILE A 653 -9.59 -22.72 36.21
CA ILE A 653 -9.37 -23.83 37.15
C ILE A 653 -8.67 -25.04 36.50
N VAL A 654 -8.89 -25.25 35.20
CA VAL A 654 -8.34 -26.39 34.43
C VAL A 654 -6.90 -26.09 33.97
N PRO A 655 -5.94 -27.03 34.06
CA PRO A 655 -4.57 -26.85 33.56
C PRO A 655 -4.54 -26.42 32.09
N LEU A 656 -3.64 -25.48 31.76
CA LEU A 656 -3.61 -24.84 30.44
C LEU A 656 -3.36 -25.83 29.28
N ASP A 657 -2.59 -26.89 29.49
CA ASP A 657 -2.39 -27.93 28.46
C ASP A 657 -3.63 -28.80 28.24
N GLU A 658 -4.36 -29.15 29.30
CA GLU A 658 -5.63 -29.88 29.18
C GLU A 658 -6.73 -29.02 28.55
N LEU A 659 -6.79 -27.72 28.91
CA LEU A 659 -7.72 -26.76 28.33
C LEU A 659 -7.48 -26.57 26.82
N VAL A 660 -6.22 -26.44 26.40
CA VAL A 660 -5.87 -26.29 24.98
C VAL A 660 -6.02 -27.62 24.22
N ASP A 661 -5.63 -28.77 24.80
CA ASP A 661 -5.89 -30.09 24.21
C ASP A 661 -7.40 -30.29 23.94
N LYS A 662 -8.27 -29.91 24.89
CA LYS A 662 -9.73 -29.93 24.73
C LYS A 662 -10.21 -28.95 23.66
N SER A 663 -9.64 -27.75 23.60
CA SER A 663 -10.04 -26.71 22.63
C SER A 663 -9.71 -27.13 21.20
N ILE A 664 -8.51 -27.67 20.97
CA ILE A 664 -8.11 -28.28 19.69
C ILE A 664 -9.08 -29.42 19.33
N GLN A 665 -9.34 -30.33 20.26
CA GLN A 665 -10.24 -31.48 20.02
C GLN A 665 -11.68 -31.08 19.67
N GLN A 666 -12.17 -29.94 20.16
CA GLN A 666 -13.48 -29.38 19.80
C GLN A 666 -13.45 -28.73 18.41
N SER A 667 -12.45 -27.89 18.11
CA SER A 667 -12.33 -27.21 16.81
C SER A 667 -11.97 -28.15 15.65
N LEU A 668 -11.30 -29.29 15.91
CA LEU A 668 -10.73 -30.19 14.90
C LEU A 668 -11.70 -30.60 13.78
N THR A 669 -12.98 -30.85 14.10
CA THR A 669 -13.99 -31.25 13.07
C THR A 669 -14.37 -30.08 12.16
N ARG A 670 -14.42 -28.86 12.69
CA ARG A 670 -14.68 -27.63 11.92
C ARG A 670 -13.51 -27.38 10.95
N SER A 671 -12.29 -27.27 11.47
CA SER A 671 -11.06 -27.00 10.71
C SER A 671 -10.81 -28.02 9.59
N ILE A 672 -10.96 -29.31 9.88
CA ILE A 672 -10.84 -30.37 8.86
C ILE A 672 -11.91 -30.21 7.77
N ASN A 673 -13.16 -29.88 8.10
CA ASN A 673 -14.23 -29.78 7.10
C ASN A 673 -14.11 -28.51 6.23
N THR A 674 -13.68 -27.38 6.81
CA THR A 674 -13.35 -26.14 6.08
C THR A 674 -12.18 -26.35 5.12
N SER A 675 -11.10 -26.97 5.61
CA SER A 675 -9.93 -27.26 4.80
C SER A 675 -10.18 -28.35 3.76
N LEU A 676 -11.03 -29.34 4.04
CA LEU A 676 -11.49 -30.31 3.05
C LEU A 676 -12.32 -29.65 1.95
N ALA A 677 -13.25 -28.75 2.28
CA ALA A 677 -14.04 -28.03 1.28
C ALA A 677 -13.16 -27.16 0.37
N THR A 678 -12.23 -26.41 0.95
CA THR A 678 -11.29 -25.57 0.17
C THR A 678 -10.34 -26.43 -0.67
N PHE A 679 -9.79 -27.51 -0.11
CA PHE A 679 -8.95 -28.45 -0.84
C PHE A 679 -9.72 -29.12 -1.99
N MET A 680 -10.99 -29.46 -1.82
CA MET A 680 -11.82 -30.09 -2.85
C MET A 680 -12.06 -29.17 -4.06
N SER A 681 -12.30 -27.87 -3.88
CA SER A 681 -12.48 -26.98 -5.04
C SER A 681 -11.16 -26.73 -5.79
N VAL A 682 -10.04 -26.54 -5.07
CA VAL A 682 -8.71 -26.38 -5.69
C VAL A 682 -8.24 -27.69 -6.35
N THR A 683 -8.60 -28.86 -5.81
CA THR A 683 -8.31 -30.16 -6.46
C THR A 683 -9.02 -30.28 -7.80
N VAL A 684 -10.26 -29.79 -7.94
CA VAL A 684 -10.96 -29.75 -9.24
C VAL A 684 -10.24 -28.79 -10.19
N ALA A 685 -9.84 -27.60 -9.74
CA ALA A 685 -9.03 -26.67 -10.54
C ALA A 685 -7.72 -27.32 -11.04
N TYR A 686 -6.98 -28.01 -10.16
CA TYR A 686 -5.76 -28.73 -10.51
C TYR A 686 -6.00 -29.85 -11.53
N ILE A 687 -7.04 -30.68 -11.33
CA ILE A 687 -7.37 -31.78 -12.26
C ILE A 687 -7.69 -31.25 -13.65
N PHE A 688 -8.53 -30.21 -13.77
CA PHE A 688 -8.84 -29.63 -15.08
C PHE A 688 -7.63 -28.90 -15.68
N GLY A 689 -6.89 -28.10 -14.90
CA GLY A 689 -5.66 -27.47 -15.38
C GLY A 689 -4.64 -28.47 -15.90
N HIS A 690 -4.45 -29.61 -15.22
CA HIS A 690 -3.48 -30.63 -15.62
C HIS A 690 -3.96 -31.51 -16.80
N LEU A 691 -5.26 -31.80 -16.90
CA LEU A 691 -5.80 -32.59 -18.03
C LEU A 691 -5.81 -31.80 -19.35
N TYR A 692 -5.86 -30.48 -19.30
CA TYR A 692 -5.89 -29.57 -20.46
C TYR A 692 -4.62 -28.68 -20.54
N ASN A 693 -3.54 -29.07 -19.86
CA ASN A 693 -2.22 -28.40 -19.87
C ASN A 693 -2.20 -26.87 -19.62
N ILE A 694 -3.15 -26.34 -18.85
CA ILE A 694 -3.20 -24.92 -18.48
C ILE A 694 -2.19 -24.66 -17.35
N SER A 695 -0.94 -24.37 -17.74
CA SER A 695 0.23 -24.16 -16.87
C SER A 695 -0.07 -23.28 -15.66
N SER A 696 -0.52 -22.04 -15.91
CA SER A 696 -0.87 -21.02 -14.91
C SER A 696 -1.85 -21.49 -13.83
N ILE A 697 -2.76 -22.40 -14.18
CA ILE A 697 -3.72 -23.00 -13.23
C ILE A 697 -3.11 -24.14 -12.44
N THR A 698 -2.23 -24.96 -13.04
CA THR A 698 -1.53 -26.03 -12.31
C THR A 698 -0.51 -25.48 -11.32
N GLU A 699 0.22 -24.43 -11.71
CA GLU A 699 1.20 -23.71 -10.89
C GLU A 699 0.55 -22.94 -9.75
N PHE A 700 -0.68 -22.46 -9.92
CA PHE A 700 -1.48 -21.95 -8.82
C PHE A 700 -1.98 -23.07 -7.91
N ALA A 701 -2.67 -24.05 -8.48
CA ALA A 701 -3.49 -24.99 -7.71
C ALA A 701 -2.67 -26.00 -6.90
N LEU A 702 -1.54 -26.48 -7.43
CA LEU A 702 -0.72 -27.51 -6.75
C LEU A 702 -0.01 -26.96 -5.48
N PRO A 703 0.68 -25.80 -5.50
CA PRO A 703 1.17 -25.15 -4.29
C PRO A 703 0.05 -24.71 -3.34
N MET A 704 -1.11 -24.27 -3.87
CA MET A 704 -2.27 -23.90 -3.04
C MET A 704 -2.85 -25.12 -2.29
N MET A 705 -2.94 -26.28 -2.93
CA MET A 705 -3.34 -27.55 -2.30
C MET A 705 -2.39 -27.94 -1.16
N PHE A 706 -1.08 -27.83 -1.37
CA PHE A 706 -0.10 -28.07 -0.31
C PHE A 706 -0.23 -27.04 0.84
N GLY A 707 -0.43 -25.77 0.48
CA GLY A 707 -0.69 -24.65 1.40
C GLY A 707 -1.86 -24.88 2.36
N ILE A 708 -2.99 -25.38 1.84
CA ILE A 708 -4.18 -25.70 2.66
C ILE A 708 -3.87 -26.81 3.67
N ILE A 709 -3.12 -27.85 3.25
CA ILE A 709 -2.72 -28.96 4.13
C ILE A 709 -1.77 -28.47 5.24
N ILE A 710 -0.73 -27.70 4.88
CA ILE A 710 0.27 -27.24 5.86
C ILE A 710 -0.31 -26.22 6.83
N GLY A 711 -1.18 -25.30 6.38
CA GLY A 711 -1.83 -24.30 7.24
C GLY A 711 -2.84 -24.89 8.23
N ALA A 712 -3.64 -25.87 7.79
CA ALA A 712 -4.51 -26.63 8.70
C ALA A 712 -3.68 -27.38 9.76
N TYR A 713 -2.57 -27.99 9.34
CA TYR A 713 -1.62 -28.67 10.24
C TYR A 713 -0.95 -27.71 11.23
N SER A 714 -0.47 -26.54 10.79
CA SER A 714 0.25 -25.59 11.64
C SER A 714 -0.66 -24.96 12.69
N SER A 715 -1.88 -24.57 12.29
CA SER A 715 -2.87 -23.97 13.18
C SER A 715 -3.35 -24.92 14.27
N LEU A 716 -3.63 -26.18 13.91
CA LEU A 716 -4.08 -27.21 14.86
C LEU A 716 -2.94 -27.73 15.75
N PHE A 717 -1.73 -27.95 15.19
CA PHE A 717 -0.69 -28.76 15.84
C PHE A 717 0.60 -28.03 16.19
N LEU A 718 0.88 -26.84 15.65
CA LEU A 718 2.01 -26.00 16.07
C LEU A 718 1.55 -24.81 16.92
N SER A 719 0.72 -23.93 16.36
CA SER A 719 0.36 -22.61 16.89
C SER A 719 -0.10 -22.67 18.37
N SER A 720 -1.18 -23.40 18.65
CA SER A 720 -1.74 -23.49 20.01
C SER A 720 -0.84 -24.26 21.01
N PRO A 721 -0.27 -25.43 20.67
CA PRO A 721 0.66 -26.12 21.57
C PRO A 721 1.97 -25.36 21.88
N LEU A 722 2.51 -24.57 20.93
CA LEU A 722 3.66 -23.71 21.17
C LEU A 722 3.33 -22.58 22.16
N TRP A 723 2.16 -21.96 22.04
CA TRP A 723 1.68 -20.94 22.97
C TRP A 723 1.55 -21.46 24.42
N VAL A 724 1.06 -22.69 24.62
CA VAL A 724 1.05 -23.34 25.94
C VAL A 724 2.47 -23.48 26.50
N ARG A 725 3.44 -23.90 25.67
CA ARG A 725 4.84 -24.04 26.09
C ARG A 725 5.50 -22.71 26.42
N TRP A 726 5.13 -21.63 25.73
CA TRP A 726 5.54 -20.27 26.07
C TRP A 726 5.01 -19.87 27.45
N LYS A 727 3.71 -20.05 27.69
CA LYS A 727 3.05 -19.70 28.96
C LYS A 727 3.55 -20.49 30.17
N GLN A 728 3.79 -21.80 30.01
CA GLN A 728 4.29 -22.67 31.08
C GLN A 728 5.73 -22.35 31.53
N ARG A 729 6.47 -21.49 30.82
CA ARG A 729 7.88 -21.15 31.12
C ARG A 729 8.10 -19.92 32.00
N GLY A 730 7.04 -19.19 32.38
CA GLY A 730 7.09 -18.13 33.39
C GLY A 730 6.66 -16.75 32.88
N GLY A 731 5.59 -16.21 33.47
CA GLY A 731 4.91 -15.01 32.97
C GLY A 731 5.66 -13.68 33.09
N LYS A 732 6.72 -13.57 33.91
CA LYS A 732 7.45 -12.30 34.13
C LYS A 732 8.55 -12.04 33.10
N THR A 733 9.25 -13.08 32.63
CA THR A 733 10.23 -12.97 31.53
C THR A 733 9.58 -13.04 30.16
N GLY A 734 8.53 -13.87 30.00
CA GLY A 734 7.88 -14.12 28.71
C GLY A 734 7.21 -12.92 28.03
N TYR A 735 6.94 -11.82 28.75
CA TYR A 735 6.51 -10.56 28.13
C TYR A 735 7.69 -9.83 27.48
N HIS A 736 8.77 -9.62 28.24
CA HIS A 736 10.00 -9.00 27.74
C HIS A 736 10.67 -9.81 26.62
N SER A 737 10.69 -11.15 26.72
CA SER A 737 11.16 -12.01 25.63
C SER A 737 10.24 -11.97 24.40
N GLY A 738 8.93 -11.77 24.58
CA GLY A 738 7.99 -11.63 23.47
C GLY A 738 8.15 -10.29 22.76
N ALA A 739 8.19 -9.19 23.52
CA ALA A 739 8.47 -7.85 23.01
C ALA A 739 9.85 -7.77 22.33
N LYS A 740 10.89 -8.39 22.90
CA LYS A 740 12.22 -8.46 22.27
C LYS A 740 12.25 -9.35 21.01
N ALA A 741 11.47 -10.43 20.96
CA ALA A 741 11.35 -11.23 19.74
C ALA A 741 10.59 -10.49 18.63
N VAL A 742 9.51 -9.78 18.98
CA VAL A 742 8.77 -8.89 18.05
C VAL A 742 9.66 -7.75 17.58
N ALA A 743 10.37 -7.08 18.48
CA ALA A 743 11.28 -5.99 18.13
C ALA A 743 12.43 -6.48 17.24
N LEU A 744 13.14 -7.54 17.64
CA LEU A 744 14.23 -8.10 16.83
C LEU A 744 13.73 -8.53 15.45
N LEU A 745 12.55 -9.16 15.36
CA LEU A 745 11.99 -9.56 14.07
C LEU A 745 11.51 -8.35 13.24
N LEU A 746 10.87 -7.34 13.84
CA LEU A 746 10.48 -6.12 13.13
C LEU A 746 11.70 -5.35 12.64
N THR A 747 12.75 -5.19 13.45
CA THR A 747 14.03 -4.61 13.04
C THR A 747 14.68 -5.43 11.93
N PHE A 748 14.60 -6.77 11.99
CA PHE A 748 15.10 -7.65 10.93
C PHE A 748 14.30 -7.52 9.62
N LEU A 749 12.96 -7.49 9.68
CA LEU A 749 12.09 -7.27 8.52
C LEU A 749 12.26 -5.85 7.94
N MET A 750 12.50 -4.84 8.78
CA MET A 750 12.89 -3.50 8.33
C MET A 750 14.27 -3.49 7.67
N SER A 751 15.24 -4.27 8.17
CA SER A 751 16.57 -4.38 7.55
C SER A 751 16.52 -5.10 6.19
N LEU A 752 15.60 -6.05 6.01
CA LEU A 752 15.24 -6.64 4.72
C LEU A 752 14.74 -5.57 3.73
N SER A 753 13.94 -4.60 4.18
CA SER A 753 13.51 -3.46 3.35
C SER A 753 14.67 -2.54 2.94
N VAL A 754 15.72 -2.40 3.76
CA VAL A 754 16.89 -1.58 3.44
C VAL A 754 17.78 -2.23 2.37
N ILE A 755 17.90 -3.56 2.37
CA ILE A 755 18.68 -4.31 1.36
C ILE A 755 18.13 -4.09 -0.07
N ALA A 756 16.85 -3.71 -0.22
CA ALA A 756 16.23 -3.38 -1.50
C ALA A 756 16.62 -1.98 -2.05
N TYR A 757 17.35 -1.14 -1.30
CA TYR A 757 17.76 0.21 -1.71
C TYR A 757 19.29 0.39 -1.64
N PRO A 758 20.05 0.05 -2.71
CA PRO A 758 21.51 0.21 -2.74
C PRO A 758 22.01 1.68 -2.70
N GLY A 759 21.12 2.66 -2.86
CA GLY A 759 21.46 4.08 -3.02
C GLY A 759 21.71 4.86 -1.71
N ALA A 760 21.46 4.28 -0.54
CA ALA A 760 21.64 4.95 0.76
C ALA A 760 22.76 4.29 1.57
N GLY A 761 23.91 4.98 1.67
CA GLY A 761 25.08 4.48 2.39
C GLY A 761 24.88 4.49 3.91
N VAL A 762 24.54 3.33 4.48
CA VAL A 762 24.40 3.13 5.94
C VAL A 762 25.33 2.00 6.41
N GLN A 763 26.19 2.29 7.39
CA GLN A 763 27.06 1.28 7.99
C GLN A 763 26.26 0.31 8.86
N ALA A 764 26.42 -1.00 8.63
CA ALA A 764 25.69 -2.03 9.35
C ALA A 764 26.23 -2.20 10.79
N LEU A 765 25.40 -1.88 11.79
CA LEU A 765 25.75 -2.02 13.20
C LEU A 765 25.57 -3.49 13.69
N THR A 766 26.67 -4.22 13.81
CA THR A 766 26.67 -5.64 14.23
C THR A 766 26.41 -5.82 15.74
N VAL A 767 25.19 -6.24 16.10
CA VAL A 767 24.83 -6.55 17.49
C VAL A 767 25.20 -8.00 17.84
N THR A 768 26.41 -8.18 18.38
CA THR A 768 26.90 -9.50 18.82
C THR A 768 26.22 -9.95 20.12
N THR A 769 25.56 -11.11 20.11
CA THR A 769 24.97 -11.71 21.32
C THR A 769 26.02 -12.44 22.18
N ALA A 770 26.18 -12.05 23.44
CA ALA A 770 26.93 -12.79 24.45
C ALA A 770 26.03 -13.15 25.66
N ALA A 771 26.28 -14.27 26.32
CA ALA A 771 25.42 -14.80 27.38
C ALA A 771 26.20 -15.38 28.58
N ALA A 772 25.95 -14.80 29.76
CA ALA A 772 26.10 -15.34 31.12
C ALA A 772 27.32 -16.24 31.46
N GLY A 773 28.22 -15.72 32.31
CA GLY A 773 29.27 -16.48 33.01
C GLY A 773 29.67 -15.79 34.32
N ASP A 774 29.48 -16.46 35.46
CA ASP A 774 29.53 -15.93 36.82
C ASP A 774 30.94 -15.75 37.45
N ILE A 775 31.07 -14.73 38.32
CA ILE A 775 31.89 -14.64 39.57
C ILE A 775 33.43 -14.74 39.50
N VAL A 776 34.13 -13.73 40.07
CA VAL A 776 35.16 -13.82 41.15
C VAL A 776 35.56 -12.40 41.62
N ASN A 777 36.10 -12.26 42.84
CA ASN A 777 36.40 -10.98 43.52
C ASN A 777 37.85 -10.46 43.34
N THR A 778 38.02 -9.18 43.71
CA THR A 778 39.18 -8.56 44.42
C THR A 778 40.45 -8.09 43.68
N GLU A 779 40.93 -6.93 44.18
CA GLU A 779 42.32 -6.43 44.28
C GLU A 779 43.08 -5.79 43.09
N SER A 780 43.00 -4.44 43.07
CA SER A 780 44.11 -3.51 43.45
C SER A 780 45.15 -3.01 42.42
N GLN A 781 45.46 -1.70 42.58
CA GLN A 781 46.76 -1.00 42.38
C GLN A 781 47.32 -0.62 40.97
N THR A 782 47.21 0.70 40.67
CA THR A 782 48.30 1.69 40.36
C THR A 782 49.38 1.43 39.30
N ALA A 783 49.96 2.43 38.59
CA ALA A 783 49.66 3.87 38.32
C ALA A 783 50.78 4.49 37.42
N LYS A 784 50.61 5.78 36.97
CA LYS A 784 51.66 6.75 36.52
C LYS A 784 52.34 6.47 35.14
N GLU A 785 52.86 7.44 34.34
CA GLU A 785 52.88 8.92 34.39
C GLU A 785 53.33 9.60 33.05
N ASN A 786 52.87 10.85 32.81
CA ASN A 786 53.57 12.02 32.23
C ASN A 786 54.03 12.08 30.73
N VAL A 787 53.58 13.10 29.94
CA VAL A 787 54.27 14.39 29.55
C VAL A 787 55.17 14.25 28.28
N THR A 788 55.33 15.18 27.31
CA THR A 788 55.31 16.67 27.27
C THR A 788 54.67 17.27 25.99
N ALA A 789 54.55 18.61 25.93
CA ALA A 789 53.99 19.45 24.86
C ALA A 789 55.04 19.96 23.81
N PRO A 790 55.07 21.24 23.36
CA PRO A 790 54.44 21.78 22.13
C PRO A 790 55.42 22.53 21.17
N GLU A 791 54.92 23.24 20.14
CA GLU A 791 55.14 24.71 19.94
C GLU A 791 54.38 25.33 18.73
N ASN A 792 54.50 26.66 18.55
CA ASN A 792 53.72 27.56 17.65
C ASN A 792 54.57 28.17 16.51
N GLU A 793 53.91 28.86 15.55
CA GLU A 793 54.35 30.09 14.82
C GLU A 793 53.22 30.50 13.80
N THR A 794 52.91 31.74 13.39
CA THR A 794 53.33 33.12 13.76
C THR A 794 52.10 34.09 13.62
N SER A 795 52.29 35.35 13.19
CA SER A 795 51.36 36.42 12.71
C SER A 795 52.24 37.40 11.87
N PRO A 796 51.93 38.69 11.57
CA PRO A 796 50.67 39.48 11.59
C PRO A 796 50.46 40.32 10.27
N ASP A 797 49.44 41.19 10.20
CA ASP A 797 49.60 42.68 10.27
C ASP A 797 48.24 43.42 10.27
N ALA A 798 48.21 44.76 10.48
CA ALA A 798 46.97 45.52 10.77
C ALA A 798 46.91 46.98 10.23
N THR A 799 45.69 47.57 10.16
CA THR A 799 45.30 49.00 10.30
C THR A 799 43.83 49.20 9.84
N SER A 800 43.01 50.15 10.30
CA SER A 800 43.12 51.19 11.36
C SER A 800 41.71 51.61 11.89
N SER A 801 41.66 52.27 13.07
CA SER A 801 40.72 53.33 13.57
C SER A 801 39.32 53.54 12.91
N ASN A 802 38.21 53.88 13.59
CA ASN A 802 37.89 54.41 14.93
C ASN A 802 36.33 54.42 15.12
N SER A 803 35.67 54.78 16.25
CA SER A 803 36.08 55.17 17.62
C SER A 803 34.92 55.04 18.67
N THR A 804 35.33 55.10 19.93
CA THR A 804 34.68 55.40 21.24
C THR A 804 33.52 56.41 21.34
N SER A 805 32.71 56.45 22.43
CA SER A 805 32.71 55.69 23.72
C SER A 805 31.38 55.73 24.51
N LYS A 806 31.29 54.89 25.56
CA LYS A 806 30.46 55.09 26.79
C LYS A 806 31.01 56.27 27.66
N PRO A 807 30.48 56.54 28.87
CA PRO A 807 30.97 55.81 30.07
C PRO A 807 29.94 55.53 31.20
N ASP A 808 30.22 54.46 31.97
CA ASP A 808 30.18 54.25 33.45
C ASP A 808 28.99 54.70 34.34
N GLY A 809 28.70 54.10 35.50
CA GLY A 809 29.32 52.99 36.27
C GLY A 809 28.40 52.58 37.47
N THR A 810 28.80 51.94 38.59
CA THR A 810 30.12 51.71 39.22
C THR A 810 30.04 50.67 40.38
N GLN A 811 30.94 49.67 40.43
CA GLN A 811 31.38 48.87 41.63
C GLN A 811 30.33 47.92 42.32
N THR A 812 30.65 46.97 43.24
CA THR A 812 31.84 46.81 44.13
C THR A 812 32.16 45.35 44.61
N THR A 813 33.46 45.04 44.83
CA THR A 813 34.09 44.15 45.87
C THR A 813 33.86 42.61 46.01
N THR A 814 34.95 41.86 45.75
CA THR A 814 35.64 40.84 46.60
C THR A 814 34.94 39.60 47.22
N SER A 815 35.24 38.42 46.64
CA SER A 815 35.89 37.22 47.25
C SER A 815 35.84 36.92 48.78
N GLY A 816 35.61 35.64 49.17
CA GLY A 816 36.23 35.11 50.40
C GLY A 816 35.64 33.87 51.14
N THR A 817 35.74 32.67 50.56
CA THR A 817 36.03 31.37 51.24
C THR A 817 35.33 30.95 52.57
N ALA A 818 34.50 29.91 52.52
CA ALA A 818 34.45 28.79 53.49
C ALA A 818 33.71 27.57 52.89
N SER A 819 33.94 26.35 53.40
CA SER A 819 33.42 25.09 52.82
C SER A 819 32.43 24.37 53.73
N GLN A 820 31.39 23.74 53.13
CA GLN A 820 30.76 22.52 53.64
C GLN A 820 30.08 21.71 52.51
N THR A 821 29.70 20.46 52.81
CA THR A 821 29.74 19.31 51.89
C THR A 821 28.39 18.92 51.26
N GLU A 822 28.38 18.69 49.93
CA GLU A 822 27.48 17.78 49.16
C GLU A 822 25.93 17.96 49.25
N PRO A 823 25.13 17.43 48.29
CA PRO A 823 25.42 16.44 47.24
C PRO A 823 25.33 16.93 45.78
N GLN A 824 25.90 16.15 44.84
CA GLN A 824 25.59 16.22 43.42
C GLN A 824 24.68 15.04 43.02
N THR A 825 23.64 15.29 42.22
CA THR A 825 22.77 14.24 41.64
C THR A 825 22.51 14.47 40.15
N THR A 826 22.42 13.36 39.41
CA THR A 826 21.77 13.23 38.08
C THR A 826 22.22 14.12 36.92
N GLU A 827 23.48 13.99 36.49
CA GLU A 827 23.83 14.17 35.06
C GLU A 827 23.31 12.95 34.26
N ASN A 828 22.02 12.93 33.91
CA ASN A 828 21.46 11.91 33.00
C ASN A 828 20.09 12.31 32.39
N GLN A 829 19.94 13.57 31.93
CA GLN A 829 18.67 14.07 31.34
C GLN A 829 18.74 14.53 29.87
N ASP A 830 19.90 14.95 29.35
CA ASP A 830 19.99 15.53 27.99
C ASP A 830 19.81 14.52 26.84
N SER A 831 19.90 13.22 27.10
CA SER A 831 19.80 12.16 26.08
C SER A 831 18.37 11.90 25.55
N LEU A 832 17.39 12.72 25.93
CA LEU A 832 15.97 12.55 25.55
C LEU A 832 15.43 13.61 24.56
N LYS A 833 16.19 14.67 24.23
CA LYS A 833 15.76 15.68 23.24
C LYS A 833 15.76 15.19 21.78
N SER A 834 16.68 14.29 21.42
CA SER A 834 17.12 14.03 20.04
C SER A 834 16.19 13.15 19.17
N ARG A 835 14.88 13.45 19.13
CA ARG A 835 13.90 12.77 18.24
C ARG A 835 12.99 13.67 17.43
N TRP A 836 13.12 14.99 17.59
CA TRP A 836 12.35 15.99 16.86
C TRP A 836 13.30 17.12 16.43
N PRO A 837 13.07 17.78 15.28
CA PRO A 837 13.98 18.80 14.79
C PRO A 837 13.94 20.05 15.68
N GLU A 838 15.12 20.55 16.07
CA GLU A 838 15.26 21.87 16.71
C GLU A 838 15.11 22.98 15.64
N ILE A 839 14.91 24.23 16.06
CA ILE A 839 14.58 25.34 15.14
C ILE A 839 15.66 25.58 14.08
N GLU A 840 16.92 25.34 14.41
CA GLU A 840 18.08 25.38 13.52
C GLU A 840 18.02 24.36 12.37
N GLN A 841 17.24 23.28 12.53
CA GLN A 841 17.04 22.25 11.51
C GLN A 841 15.83 22.55 10.58
N VAL A 842 15.03 23.59 10.88
CA VAL A 842 13.86 24.00 10.08
C VAL A 842 14.29 24.80 8.85
N LYS A 843 14.67 24.10 7.78
CA LYS A 843 15.05 24.71 6.50
C LYS A 843 13.83 25.18 5.71
N ALA A 844 13.67 26.49 5.54
CA ALA A 844 12.68 27.06 4.61
C ALA A 844 13.09 28.44 4.09
N LYS A 845 12.67 28.79 2.87
CA LYS A 845 13.06 30.06 2.23
C LYS A 845 12.40 31.29 2.85
N ALA A 846 11.27 31.12 3.56
CA ALA A 846 10.77 32.08 4.54
C ALA A 846 9.92 31.39 5.63
N TYR A 847 9.98 31.88 6.87
CA TYR A 847 9.03 31.55 7.94
C TYR A 847 8.82 32.71 8.92
N VAL A 848 7.73 32.65 9.70
CA VAL A 848 7.48 33.51 10.86
C VAL A 848 6.75 32.72 11.96
N VAL A 849 6.95 33.12 13.20
CA VAL A 849 6.19 32.68 14.39
C VAL A 849 5.77 33.93 15.17
N VAL A 850 4.49 34.04 15.51
CA VAL A 850 3.91 35.22 16.16
C VAL A 850 3.01 34.86 17.34
N ASP A 851 2.97 35.76 18.32
CA ASP A 851 1.95 35.83 19.37
C ASP A 851 0.64 36.35 18.78
N ALA A 852 -0.41 35.52 18.77
CA ALA A 852 -1.68 35.87 18.12
C ALA A 852 -2.44 37.03 18.80
N SER A 853 -2.10 37.38 20.04
CA SER A 853 -2.77 38.47 20.75
C SER A 853 -2.37 39.87 20.26
N ASN A 854 -1.20 39.99 19.63
CA ASN A 854 -0.57 41.28 19.34
C ASN A 854 0.34 41.30 18.09
N MET A 855 0.46 40.18 17.36
CA MET A 855 1.34 40.00 16.20
C MET A 855 2.84 40.26 16.46
N ARG A 856 3.29 40.16 17.72
CA ARG A 856 4.72 40.18 18.09
C ARG A 856 5.42 38.97 17.51
N ILE A 857 6.42 39.22 16.65
CA ILE A 857 7.30 38.18 16.11
C ILE A 857 8.14 37.57 17.24
N LEU A 858 8.19 36.24 17.25
CA LEU A 858 8.92 35.41 18.22
C LEU A 858 10.15 34.75 17.54
N ALA A 859 9.96 34.27 16.31
CA ALA A 859 11.02 33.81 15.43
C ALA A 859 10.68 34.17 13.98
N GLU A 860 11.69 34.46 13.16
CA GLU A 860 11.50 34.72 11.74
C GLU A 860 12.74 34.34 10.92
N HIS A 861 12.49 34.01 9.65
CA HIS A 861 13.49 33.97 8.60
C HIS A 861 12.84 34.56 7.34
N ASN A 862 13.34 35.69 6.83
CA ASN A 862 12.81 36.33 5.62
C ASN A 862 11.29 36.61 5.66
N ALA A 863 10.68 36.86 6.82
CA ALA A 863 9.21 36.79 7.00
C ALA A 863 8.40 37.69 6.05
N HIS A 864 8.94 38.87 5.69
CA HIS A 864 8.33 39.83 4.76
C HIS A 864 8.72 39.62 3.29
N THR A 865 9.44 38.53 2.95
CA THR A 865 9.81 38.23 1.56
C THR A 865 8.63 37.63 0.81
N ARG A 866 8.26 38.24 -0.33
CA ARG A 866 7.23 37.72 -1.24
C ARG A 866 7.65 36.35 -1.80
N ARG A 867 6.79 35.34 -1.64
CA ARG A 867 6.96 33.97 -2.17
C ARG A 867 5.63 33.48 -2.77
N PRO A 868 5.64 32.53 -3.72
CA PRO A 868 4.44 31.80 -4.10
C PRO A 868 3.89 31.04 -2.89
N MET A 869 2.57 31.06 -2.70
CA MET A 869 1.91 30.63 -1.45
C MET A 869 1.12 29.30 -1.58
N ALA A 870 0.95 28.79 -2.81
CA ALA A 870 0.11 27.63 -3.12
C ALA A 870 -1.31 27.72 -2.50
N SER A 871 -1.88 26.59 -2.08
CA SER A 871 -3.23 26.50 -1.50
C SER A 871 -3.43 27.20 -0.15
N THR A 872 -2.43 27.86 0.46
CA THR A 872 -2.71 28.79 1.58
C THR A 872 -3.54 30.00 1.11
N THR A 873 -3.56 30.28 -0.19
CA THR A 873 -4.55 31.14 -0.90
C THR A 873 -6.00 30.90 -0.47
N LYS A 874 -6.34 29.67 -0.07
CA LYS A 874 -7.70 29.32 0.36
C LYS A 874 -8.09 30.00 1.68
N ILE A 875 -7.14 30.44 2.50
CA ILE A 875 -7.37 31.31 3.66
C ILE A 875 -8.09 32.59 3.19
N LEU A 876 -7.51 33.30 2.22
CA LEU A 876 -8.08 34.54 1.68
C LEU A 876 -9.44 34.28 1.00
N THR A 877 -9.56 33.16 0.30
CA THR A 877 -10.83 32.77 -0.36
C THR A 877 -11.94 32.54 0.67
N ALA A 878 -11.67 31.83 1.75
CA ALA A 878 -12.63 31.62 2.84
C ALA A 878 -12.99 32.94 3.54
N LEU A 879 -11.99 33.75 3.91
CA LEU A 879 -12.22 35.04 4.58
C LEU A 879 -13.04 36.00 3.73
N THR A 880 -12.75 36.08 2.43
CA THR A 880 -13.50 36.95 1.49
C THR A 880 -14.95 36.48 1.35
N VAL A 881 -15.21 35.16 1.31
CA VAL A 881 -16.58 34.61 1.29
C VAL A 881 -17.32 34.91 2.60
N ILE A 882 -16.70 34.65 3.76
CA ILE A 882 -17.32 34.83 5.08
C ILE A 882 -17.64 36.32 5.36
N ASN A 883 -16.83 37.24 4.83
CA ASN A 883 -17.01 38.69 4.98
C ASN A 883 -17.80 39.35 3.83
N HIS A 884 -18.27 38.58 2.84
CA HIS A 884 -19.01 39.13 1.70
C HIS A 884 -20.45 39.57 2.12
N PRO A 885 -21.00 40.69 1.61
CA PRO A 885 -22.32 41.17 2.02
C PRO A 885 -23.50 40.19 1.83
N ASP A 886 -23.45 39.35 0.79
CA ASP A 886 -24.42 38.26 0.56
C ASP A 886 -24.01 36.91 1.23
N PHE A 887 -23.24 36.94 2.32
CA PHE A 887 -22.84 35.74 3.05
C PHE A 887 -24.00 35.13 3.86
N ASP A 888 -24.11 33.81 3.74
CA ASP A 888 -25.12 32.94 4.34
C ASP A 888 -24.59 31.51 4.17
N LEU A 889 -24.64 30.71 5.24
CA LEU A 889 -24.18 29.32 5.26
C LEU A 889 -25.14 28.38 4.51
N ASP A 890 -26.46 28.61 4.66
CA ASP A 890 -27.52 27.77 4.09
C ASP A 890 -27.79 28.09 2.61
N ARG A 891 -27.20 29.17 2.09
CA ARG A 891 -27.35 29.61 0.71
C ARG A 891 -26.93 28.50 -0.27
N ILE A 892 -27.88 28.05 -1.07
CA ILE A 892 -27.63 27.06 -2.12
C ILE A 892 -26.86 27.73 -3.25
N ILE A 893 -25.60 27.31 -3.42
CA ILE A 893 -24.75 27.67 -4.55
C ILE A 893 -24.82 26.59 -5.63
N THR A 894 -24.63 26.99 -6.90
CA THR A 894 -24.69 26.06 -8.04
C THR A 894 -23.31 25.93 -8.68
N VAL A 895 -22.94 24.69 -8.99
CA VAL A 895 -21.66 24.32 -9.62
C VAL A 895 -21.74 24.58 -11.12
N SER A 896 -20.92 25.51 -11.62
CA SER A 896 -20.70 25.74 -13.04
C SER A 896 -19.85 24.63 -13.66
N LYS A 897 -19.88 24.49 -14.99
CA LYS A 897 -19.03 23.52 -15.69
C LYS A 897 -17.55 23.87 -15.49
N GLU A 898 -17.25 25.16 -15.65
CA GLU A 898 -15.91 25.75 -15.62
C GLU A 898 -15.25 25.67 -14.23
N ALA A 899 -16.02 25.55 -13.15
CA ALA A 899 -15.49 25.31 -11.83
C ALA A 899 -14.93 23.89 -11.65
N THR A 900 -15.49 22.91 -12.37
CA THR A 900 -15.08 21.48 -12.33
C THR A 900 -13.87 21.18 -13.23
N VAL A 901 -13.65 22.03 -14.25
CA VAL A 901 -12.49 21.93 -15.15
C VAL A 901 -11.24 22.43 -14.44
N LEU A 902 -10.38 21.48 -14.02
CA LEU A 902 -9.13 21.73 -13.31
C LEU A 902 -7.94 21.27 -14.16
N PRO A 903 -6.82 22.01 -14.21
CA PRO A 903 -5.72 21.81 -15.17
C PRO A 903 -4.89 20.53 -14.96
N SER A 904 -5.10 19.76 -13.89
CA SER A 904 -4.39 18.50 -13.66
C SER A 904 -5.30 17.49 -12.95
N SER A 905 -5.25 16.23 -13.41
CA SER A 905 -5.89 15.06 -12.79
C SER A 905 -5.58 14.95 -11.28
N ILE A 906 -4.33 15.22 -10.90
CA ILE A 906 -3.77 15.13 -9.54
C ILE A 906 -4.22 16.31 -8.64
N SER A 907 -4.88 17.33 -9.19
CA SER A 907 -5.38 18.48 -8.42
C SER A 907 -6.42 18.07 -7.37
N ALA A 908 -6.20 18.48 -6.11
CA ALA A 908 -7.12 18.29 -5.00
C ALA A 908 -8.53 18.82 -5.33
N ARG A 909 -9.52 17.94 -5.24
CA ARG A 909 -10.92 18.19 -5.62
C ARG A 909 -11.87 17.42 -4.73
N VAL A 910 -13.00 18.01 -4.37
CA VAL A 910 -14.09 17.30 -3.69
C VAL A 910 -14.68 16.26 -4.62
N GLY A 911 -14.87 16.61 -5.89
CA GLY A 911 -15.50 15.77 -6.92
C GLY A 911 -16.86 16.31 -7.35
N LEU A 912 -17.05 17.63 -7.29
CA LEU A 912 -18.31 18.27 -7.70
C LEU A 912 -18.53 18.17 -9.22
N VAL A 913 -19.78 18.10 -9.65
CA VAL A 913 -20.16 17.98 -11.08
C VAL A 913 -21.06 19.13 -11.56
N GLU A 914 -21.08 19.39 -12.87
CA GLU A 914 -21.87 20.47 -13.47
C GLU A 914 -23.36 20.43 -13.05
N GLY A 915 -23.92 21.57 -12.63
CA GLY A 915 -25.32 21.68 -12.20
C GLY A 915 -25.62 20.99 -10.86
N GLU A 916 -24.59 20.60 -10.11
CA GLU A 916 -24.71 20.23 -8.71
C GLU A 916 -25.08 21.45 -7.84
N LYS A 917 -25.79 21.19 -6.75
CA LYS A 917 -26.27 22.17 -5.78
C LYS A 917 -25.94 21.68 -4.38
N LEU A 918 -25.22 22.54 -3.66
CA LEU A 918 -24.70 22.36 -2.31
C LEU A 918 -24.84 23.68 -1.55
N THR A 919 -24.75 23.64 -0.23
CA THR A 919 -24.74 24.86 0.60
C THR A 919 -23.36 25.55 0.55
N THR A 920 -23.32 26.84 0.91
CA THR A 920 -22.05 27.55 1.13
C THR A 920 -21.21 26.89 2.23
N GLU A 921 -21.84 26.38 3.31
CA GLU A 921 -21.11 25.65 4.36
C GLU A 921 -20.43 24.38 3.81
N GLU A 922 -21.17 23.53 3.08
CA GLU A 922 -20.64 22.30 2.47
C GLU A 922 -19.43 22.59 1.57
N CYS A 923 -19.50 23.69 0.81
CA CYS A 923 -18.43 24.10 -0.09
C CYS A 923 -17.24 24.73 0.65
N LEU A 924 -17.46 25.38 1.80
CA LEU A 924 -16.40 25.88 2.67
C LEU A 924 -15.65 24.75 3.39
N TYR A 925 -16.32 23.68 3.82
CA TYR A 925 -15.63 22.47 4.30
C TYR A 925 -14.84 21.81 3.16
N GLY A 926 -15.40 21.76 1.94
CA GLY A 926 -14.69 21.34 0.73
C GLY A 926 -13.40 22.13 0.47
N LEU A 927 -13.48 23.46 0.63
CA LEU A 927 -12.36 24.39 0.47
C LEU A 927 -11.27 24.19 1.54
N MET A 928 -11.63 24.21 2.83
CA MET A 928 -10.64 24.29 3.91
C MET A 928 -10.13 22.92 4.34
N VAL A 929 -11.02 21.95 4.57
CA VAL A 929 -10.65 20.60 5.04
C VAL A 929 -9.90 19.86 3.93
N HIS A 930 -10.57 19.61 2.80
CA HIS A 930 -10.00 18.79 1.70
C HIS A 930 -9.15 19.58 0.69
N SER A 931 -9.04 20.91 0.84
CA SER A 931 -8.28 21.77 -0.09
C SER A 931 -8.80 21.78 -1.53
N GLY A 932 -10.11 21.56 -1.73
CA GLY A 932 -10.73 21.42 -3.05
C GLY A 932 -10.59 22.67 -3.94
N ASN A 933 -9.99 22.50 -5.12
CA ASN A 933 -9.87 23.55 -6.13
C ASN A 933 -11.21 23.80 -6.86
N ASP A 934 -12.03 22.76 -6.99
CA ASP A 934 -13.42 22.84 -7.45
C ASP A 934 -14.24 23.76 -6.52
N CYS A 935 -14.22 23.50 -5.21
CA CYS A 935 -14.88 24.36 -4.23
C CYS A 935 -14.38 25.82 -4.25
N ALA A 936 -13.07 26.04 -4.45
CA ALA A 936 -12.50 27.37 -4.58
C ALA A 936 -13.06 28.15 -5.80
N ASN A 937 -13.24 27.47 -6.94
CA ASN A 937 -13.87 28.05 -8.11
C ASN A 937 -15.36 28.35 -7.86
N VAL A 938 -16.12 27.37 -7.37
CA VAL A 938 -17.58 27.52 -7.14
C VAL A 938 -17.86 28.69 -6.20
N LEU A 939 -17.11 28.81 -5.10
CA LEU A 939 -17.25 29.92 -4.16
C LEU A 939 -16.95 31.27 -4.82
N ALA A 940 -15.79 31.41 -5.47
CA ALA A 940 -15.40 32.65 -6.14
C ALA A 940 -16.34 33.07 -7.29
N GLU A 941 -17.05 32.13 -7.92
CA GLU A 941 -18.08 32.43 -8.93
C GLU A 941 -19.43 32.84 -8.33
N ASN A 942 -19.83 32.27 -7.18
CA ASN A 942 -21.11 32.56 -6.53
C ASN A 942 -21.02 33.78 -5.58
N TYR A 943 -19.82 34.13 -5.11
CA TYR A 943 -19.50 35.27 -4.26
C TYR A 943 -18.72 36.38 -5.00
N SER A 944 -18.77 36.39 -6.33
CA SER A 944 -18.20 37.47 -7.12
C SER A 944 -18.99 38.78 -6.94
N PRO A 945 -18.33 39.95 -6.82
CA PRO A 945 -19.00 41.24 -6.80
C PRO A 945 -19.70 41.54 -8.15
N THR A 946 -19.27 40.89 -9.24
CA THR A 946 -19.87 41.02 -10.57
C THR A 946 -20.81 39.84 -10.84
N LYS A 947 -22.12 40.09 -10.84
CA LYS A 947 -23.16 39.06 -11.09
C LYS A 947 -23.46 38.82 -12.58
N SER A 948 -22.70 39.45 -13.47
CA SER A 948 -22.72 39.31 -14.93
C SER A 948 -21.35 38.87 -15.44
N GLY A 949 -21.30 38.32 -16.66
CA GLY A 949 -20.06 37.79 -17.25
C GLY A 949 -19.86 36.30 -17.01
N ASN A 950 -18.83 35.75 -17.66
CA ASN A 950 -18.49 34.33 -17.66
C ASN A 950 -17.79 33.87 -16.36
N ALA A 951 -17.58 32.57 -16.22
CA ALA A 951 -17.00 31.96 -15.02
C ALA A 951 -15.57 32.42 -14.70
N LEU A 952 -14.78 32.83 -15.69
CA LEU A 952 -13.43 33.38 -15.48
C LEU A 952 -13.52 34.85 -15.06
N GLU A 953 -14.34 35.66 -15.71
CA GLU A 953 -14.57 37.07 -15.35
C GLU A 953 -15.05 37.22 -13.89
N ARG A 954 -16.00 36.38 -13.47
CA ARG A 954 -16.48 36.36 -12.07
C ARG A 954 -15.37 36.01 -11.08
N ARG A 955 -14.55 34.99 -11.37
CA ARG A 955 -13.40 34.59 -10.52
C ARG A 955 -12.33 35.68 -10.47
N ASN A 956 -12.05 36.35 -11.58
CA ASN A 956 -11.08 37.44 -11.64
C ASN A 956 -11.53 38.64 -10.78
N ALA A 957 -12.80 39.04 -10.89
CA ALA A 957 -13.38 40.09 -10.06
C ALA A 957 -13.37 39.74 -8.55
N PHE A 958 -13.63 38.47 -8.21
CA PHE A 958 -13.47 37.97 -6.83
C PHE A 958 -12.01 38.02 -6.38
N CYS A 959 -11.04 37.61 -7.20
CA CYS A 959 -9.62 37.65 -6.84
C CYS A 959 -9.06 39.08 -6.69
N GLU A 960 -9.62 40.06 -7.41
CA GLU A 960 -9.35 41.47 -7.15
C GLU A 960 -9.85 41.91 -5.77
N GLU A 961 -11.08 41.56 -5.39
CA GLU A 961 -11.65 41.89 -4.08
C GLU A 961 -10.90 41.17 -2.94
N ALA A 962 -10.65 39.87 -3.10
CA ALA A 962 -9.84 39.05 -2.19
C ALA A 962 -8.36 39.47 -2.11
N THR A 963 -7.88 40.33 -3.02
CA THR A 963 -6.57 41.01 -2.89
C THR A 963 -6.70 42.34 -2.16
N LYS A 964 -7.75 43.12 -2.44
CA LYS A 964 -8.01 44.43 -1.80
C LYS A 964 -8.37 44.29 -0.30
N TYR A 965 -9.08 43.23 0.08
CA TYR A 965 -9.50 42.98 1.47
C TYR A 965 -8.29 42.82 2.43
N PRO A 966 -7.32 41.91 2.21
CA PRO A 966 -6.07 41.83 2.98
C PRO A 966 -5.31 43.15 3.12
N HIS A 967 -5.26 43.96 2.06
CA HIS A 967 -4.52 45.24 2.06
C HIS A 967 -5.11 46.24 3.04
N SER A 968 -6.44 46.23 3.22
CA SER A 968 -7.12 47.10 4.19
C SER A 968 -6.86 46.68 5.65
N LEU A 969 -6.51 45.41 5.86
CA LEU A 969 -6.21 44.80 7.16
C LEU A 969 -4.69 44.81 7.50
N GLY A 970 -3.84 45.28 6.58
CA GLY A 970 -2.40 45.44 6.79
C GLY A 970 -1.51 44.43 6.04
N ALA A 971 -2.07 43.35 5.49
CA ALA A 971 -1.38 42.37 4.66
C ALA A 971 -1.18 42.89 3.23
N LYS A 972 -0.25 43.85 3.08
CA LYS A 972 -0.01 44.65 1.86
C LYS A 972 0.85 43.94 0.82
N ASP A 973 1.57 42.90 1.19
CA ASP A 973 2.52 42.19 0.33
C ASP A 973 1.95 40.85 -0.15
N THR A 974 0.62 40.78 -0.24
CA THR A 974 -0.16 39.66 -0.75
C THR A 974 -0.95 40.04 -2.00
N SER A 975 -0.99 39.15 -3.00
CA SER A 975 -1.72 39.31 -4.26
C SER A 975 -2.14 37.95 -4.78
N ILE A 976 -3.42 37.78 -5.10
CA ILE A 976 -3.95 36.52 -5.65
C ILE A 976 -4.58 36.73 -7.03
N LYS A 977 -4.41 35.73 -7.90
CA LYS A 977 -4.88 35.75 -9.31
C LYS A 977 -5.86 34.62 -9.62
N ASN A 978 -6.01 33.66 -8.72
CA ASN A 978 -7.02 32.60 -8.76
C ASN A 978 -7.37 32.18 -7.32
N PRO A 979 -8.57 31.65 -7.03
CA PRO A 979 -8.98 31.28 -5.67
C PRO A 979 -8.35 29.97 -5.18
N SER A 980 -7.85 29.14 -6.10
CA SER A 980 -7.28 27.82 -5.76
C SER A 980 -5.88 27.90 -5.17
N GLY A 981 -5.07 28.88 -5.58
CA GLY A 981 -3.64 28.94 -5.30
C GLY A 981 -2.77 28.14 -6.29
N PHE A 982 -3.21 28.01 -7.55
CA PHE A 982 -2.31 27.62 -8.63
C PHE A 982 -1.29 28.73 -8.86
N THR A 983 -0.04 28.37 -9.18
CA THR A 983 1.00 29.37 -9.40
C THR A 983 0.85 30.03 -10.78
N VAL A 984 0.71 31.35 -10.78
CA VAL A 984 0.74 32.22 -11.96
C VAL A 984 1.49 33.50 -11.59
N GLU A 985 1.92 34.30 -12.57
CA GLU A 985 2.68 35.52 -12.30
C GLU A 985 1.88 36.52 -11.45
N GLY A 986 2.56 37.17 -10.50
CA GLY A 986 1.92 38.10 -9.56
C GLY A 986 1.00 37.44 -8.52
N HIS A 987 1.03 36.12 -8.35
CA HIS A 987 0.35 35.40 -7.27
C HIS A 987 1.34 35.05 -6.14
N TYR A 988 1.32 35.79 -5.04
CA TYR A 988 2.28 35.69 -3.94
C TYR A 988 1.72 36.18 -2.60
N SER A 989 2.42 35.85 -1.51
CA SER A 989 2.24 36.42 -0.17
C SER A 989 3.57 36.42 0.59
N THR A 990 3.59 36.93 1.82
CA THR A 990 4.73 36.82 2.74
C THR A 990 4.37 35.86 3.88
N ALA A 991 5.35 35.39 4.65
CA ALA A 991 5.03 34.59 5.83
C ALA A 991 4.29 35.43 6.90
N TYR A 992 4.69 36.70 7.05
CA TYR A 992 4.05 37.65 7.96
C TYR A 992 2.57 37.91 7.60
N ASP A 993 2.29 38.18 6.33
CA ASP A 993 0.92 38.42 5.83
C ASP A 993 0.03 37.20 6.04
N LEU A 994 0.54 35.98 5.81
CA LEU A 994 -0.21 34.74 6.04
C LEU A 994 -0.49 34.50 7.53
N ALA A 995 0.45 34.83 8.42
CA ALA A 995 0.22 34.75 9.86
C ALA A 995 -0.81 35.78 10.33
N LEU A 996 -0.77 37.01 9.80
CA LEU A 996 -1.76 38.06 10.06
C LEU A 996 -3.17 37.64 9.60
N LEU A 997 -3.30 37.09 8.39
CA LEU A 997 -4.58 36.63 7.86
C LEU A 997 -5.12 35.40 8.61
N ALA A 998 -4.23 34.52 9.10
CA ALA A 998 -4.61 33.45 10.02
C ALA A 998 -5.08 33.97 11.39
N GLN A 999 -4.42 35.01 11.93
CA GLN A 999 -4.80 35.64 13.20
C GLN A 999 -6.20 36.28 13.12
N ILE A 1000 -6.49 36.97 12.01
CA ILE A 1000 -7.81 37.55 11.74
C ILE A 1000 -8.85 36.44 11.55
N GLY A 1001 -8.52 35.36 10.84
CA GLY A 1001 -9.43 34.24 10.65
C GLY A 1001 -9.75 33.44 11.92
N LEU A 1002 -8.78 33.24 12.81
CA LEU A 1002 -9.00 32.49 14.05
C LEU A 1002 -9.86 33.24 15.09
N GLN A 1003 -10.10 34.55 14.88
CA GLN A 1003 -11.06 35.34 15.64
C GLN A 1003 -12.52 35.16 15.15
N ASP A 1004 -12.73 34.59 13.96
CA ASP A 1004 -14.06 34.26 13.43
C ASP A 1004 -14.43 32.81 13.76
N GLU A 1005 -15.60 32.60 14.38
CA GLU A 1005 -16.05 31.28 14.83
C GLU A 1005 -16.28 30.29 13.68
N ILE A 1006 -16.66 30.77 12.49
CA ILE A 1006 -16.92 29.92 11.32
C ILE A 1006 -15.59 29.47 10.71
N PHE A 1007 -14.67 30.40 10.46
CA PHE A 1007 -13.34 30.08 9.95
C PHE A 1007 -12.59 29.18 10.92
N SER A 1008 -12.58 29.50 12.23
CA SER A 1008 -11.98 28.69 13.28
C SER A 1008 -12.54 27.25 13.30
N ARG A 1009 -13.87 27.09 13.22
CA ARG A 1009 -14.54 25.78 13.08
C ARG A 1009 -14.12 25.02 11.81
N LEU A 1010 -14.06 25.71 10.67
CA LEU A 1010 -13.68 25.11 9.38
C LEU A 1010 -12.24 24.55 9.40
N VAL A 1011 -11.29 25.28 9.99
CA VAL A 1011 -9.87 24.89 9.94
C VAL A 1011 -9.46 23.88 11.02
N SER A 1012 -10.16 23.87 12.16
CA SER A 1012 -9.99 22.88 13.25
C SER A 1012 -10.76 21.57 13.03
N THR A 1013 -11.59 21.47 11.98
CA THR A 1013 -12.33 20.23 11.66
C THR A 1013 -11.41 19.17 11.05
N SER A 1014 -11.16 18.07 11.76
CA SER A 1014 -10.33 16.95 11.28
C SER A 1014 -10.94 16.18 10.10
N PHE A 1015 -12.26 15.98 10.13
CA PHE A 1015 -13.01 15.23 9.10
C PHE A 1015 -14.41 15.81 8.90
N TYR A 1016 -14.89 15.84 7.66
CA TYR A 1016 -16.26 16.22 7.32
C TYR A 1016 -16.88 15.21 6.35
N ARG A 1017 -18.19 14.96 6.46
CA ARG A 1017 -18.94 14.09 5.54
C ARG A 1017 -19.86 14.94 4.68
N MET A 1018 -19.64 14.95 3.37
CA MET A 1018 -20.52 15.65 2.44
C MET A 1018 -21.95 15.08 2.53
N PRO A 1019 -22.99 15.90 2.75
CA PRO A 1019 -24.38 15.44 2.72
C PRO A 1019 -24.82 15.08 1.28
N ALA A 1020 -26.04 14.57 1.14
CA ALA A 1020 -26.60 14.22 -0.17
C ALA A 1020 -26.95 15.48 -0.97
N THR A 1021 -26.48 15.56 -2.21
CA THR A 1021 -26.79 16.66 -3.13
C THR A 1021 -27.81 16.21 -4.20
N ASN A 1022 -28.20 17.12 -5.10
CA ASN A 1022 -29.03 16.79 -6.27
C ASN A 1022 -28.31 15.93 -7.33
N LYS A 1023 -27.00 15.70 -7.20
CA LYS A 1023 -26.19 14.87 -8.13
C LYS A 1023 -25.58 13.65 -7.43
N HIS A 1024 -25.23 13.78 -6.15
CA HIS A 1024 -24.75 12.70 -5.29
C HIS A 1024 -25.79 12.40 -4.20
N PRO A 1025 -26.82 11.57 -4.47
CA PRO A 1025 -27.99 11.41 -3.60
C PRO A 1025 -27.75 10.58 -2.33
N ILE A 1026 -26.49 10.24 -2.00
CA ILE A 1026 -26.11 9.42 -0.86
C ILE A 1026 -25.35 10.29 0.15
N ALA A 1027 -25.88 10.45 1.36
CA ALA A 1027 -25.19 11.21 2.40
C ALA A 1027 -23.90 10.48 2.83
N GLY A 1028 -22.79 11.21 2.84
CA GLY A 1028 -21.43 10.67 3.04
C GLY A 1028 -20.76 10.16 1.75
N TRP A 1029 -21.25 10.53 0.55
CA TRP A 1029 -20.65 10.14 -0.74
C TRP A 1029 -19.16 10.49 -0.87
N LYS A 1030 -18.75 11.59 -0.23
CA LYS A 1030 -17.34 11.97 -0.04
C LYS A 1030 -17.08 12.21 1.44
N ILE A 1031 -16.01 11.62 1.95
CA ILE A 1031 -15.41 11.98 3.23
C ILE A 1031 -14.24 12.91 2.95
N LEU A 1032 -14.25 14.09 3.57
CA LEU A 1032 -13.18 15.06 3.56
C LEU A 1032 -12.29 14.81 4.77
N CYS A 1033 -10.98 14.70 4.56
CA CYS A 1033 -9.97 14.64 5.61
C CYS A 1033 -9.16 15.93 5.59
N ASN A 1034 -8.85 16.50 6.76
CA ASN A 1034 -8.11 17.77 6.84
C ASN A 1034 -6.71 17.61 6.25
N THR A 1035 -6.35 18.53 5.35
CA THR A 1035 -5.01 18.53 4.74
C THR A 1035 -3.88 18.89 5.71
N ASN A 1036 -4.17 19.44 6.90
CA ASN A 1036 -3.18 19.72 7.95
C ASN A 1036 -3.10 18.57 8.97
N GLY A 1037 -1.96 17.88 9.01
CA GLY A 1037 -1.70 16.75 9.92
C GLY A 1037 -1.84 17.10 11.41
N LEU A 1038 -1.54 18.35 11.79
CA LEU A 1038 -1.69 18.84 13.16
C LEU A 1038 -3.13 18.73 13.69
N VAL A 1039 -4.14 18.69 12.81
CA VAL A 1039 -5.56 18.58 13.16
C VAL A 1039 -6.05 17.12 13.16
N LEU A 1040 -5.22 16.19 12.69
CA LEU A 1040 -5.53 14.76 12.63
C LEU A 1040 -4.98 13.97 13.84
N SER A 1041 -4.05 14.56 14.60
CA SER A 1041 -3.44 13.99 15.80
C SER A 1041 -3.34 15.04 16.90
N SER A 1042 -3.46 14.65 18.16
CA SER A 1042 -3.37 15.58 19.29
C SER A 1042 -1.91 15.98 19.61
N PRO A 1043 -1.67 17.08 20.35
CA PRO A 1043 -0.30 17.53 20.64
C PRO A 1043 0.59 16.49 21.34
N GLU A 1044 0.01 15.59 22.14
CA GLU A 1044 0.73 14.52 22.83
C GLU A 1044 1.25 13.44 21.85
N LEU A 1045 0.57 13.23 20.71
CA LEU A 1045 1.04 12.35 19.63
C LEU A 1045 2.25 12.94 18.91
N TYR A 1046 2.35 14.27 18.84
CA TYR A 1046 3.56 14.98 18.41
C TYR A 1046 4.61 15.10 19.53
N GLY A 1047 4.32 14.62 20.75
CA GLY A 1047 5.22 14.72 21.90
C GLY A 1047 5.39 16.14 22.43
N SER A 1048 4.42 17.02 22.20
CA SER A 1048 4.43 18.40 22.70
C SER A 1048 4.13 18.46 24.19
N GLN A 1049 4.78 19.41 24.88
CA GLN A 1049 4.56 19.70 26.31
C GLN A 1049 3.95 21.10 26.54
N TYR A 1050 3.72 21.85 25.46
CA TYR A 1050 3.31 23.26 25.51
C TYR A 1050 1.87 23.49 25.04
N PHE A 1051 1.36 22.63 24.14
CA PHE A 1051 0.10 22.81 23.42
C PHE A 1051 -1.03 21.92 23.93
N LYS A 1052 -2.19 22.55 24.20
CA LYS A 1052 -3.46 21.91 24.55
C LYS A 1052 -4.25 21.51 23.30
N SER A 1053 -4.15 22.30 22.24
CA SER A 1053 -4.74 22.02 20.92
C SER A 1053 -3.86 22.57 19.80
N TYR A 1054 -3.97 21.96 18.62
CA TYR A 1054 -3.61 22.60 17.37
C TYR A 1054 -4.88 23.07 16.67
N ASP A 1055 -4.87 24.34 16.26
CA ASP A 1055 -6.06 25.06 15.80
C ASP A 1055 -6.11 25.12 14.26
N GLY A 1056 -5.12 24.53 13.58
CA GLY A 1056 -5.19 24.17 12.16
C GLY A 1056 -4.67 25.20 11.17
N VAL A 1057 -5.55 26.07 10.67
CA VAL A 1057 -5.34 26.92 9.48
C VAL A 1057 -5.21 26.16 8.15
N LYS A 1058 -4.09 26.17 7.40
CA LYS A 1058 -4.09 25.65 6.00
C LYS A 1058 -2.72 25.29 5.41
N THR A 1059 -2.69 24.19 4.65
CA THR A 1059 -1.53 23.69 3.89
C THR A 1059 -1.53 24.12 2.41
N GLY A 1060 -0.36 24.09 1.77
CA GLY A 1060 -0.21 24.25 0.33
C GLY A 1060 1.02 23.54 -0.26
N THR A 1061 0.95 23.15 -1.53
CA THR A 1061 2.10 22.71 -2.33
C THR A 1061 1.83 23.01 -3.80
N THR A 1062 2.82 23.56 -4.51
CA THR A 1062 2.95 23.52 -5.98
C THR A 1062 4.43 23.37 -6.31
N SER A 1063 4.77 23.02 -7.56
CA SER A 1063 6.16 22.91 -8.04
C SER A 1063 7.00 24.17 -7.76
N LEU A 1064 6.41 25.36 -7.93
CA LEU A 1064 7.07 26.65 -7.75
C LEU A 1064 6.96 27.25 -6.33
N ALA A 1065 6.06 26.77 -5.48
CA ALA A 1065 5.92 27.22 -4.09
C ALA A 1065 6.66 26.32 -3.09
N GLY A 1066 7.10 25.14 -3.51
CA GLY A 1066 7.61 24.11 -2.59
C GLY A 1066 6.53 23.64 -1.62
N LYS A 1067 6.92 23.36 -0.38
CA LYS A 1067 6.00 22.98 0.70
C LYS A 1067 5.65 24.22 1.54
N CYS A 1068 4.36 24.50 1.66
CA CYS A 1068 3.82 25.64 2.42
C CYS A 1068 2.87 25.16 3.52
N LEU A 1069 2.93 25.78 4.70
CA LEU A 1069 1.98 25.54 5.78
C LEU A 1069 1.77 26.82 6.59
N VAL A 1070 0.53 27.15 6.88
CA VAL A 1070 0.18 28.04 7.99
C VAL A 1070 -0.44 27.17 9.07
N GLY A 1071 0.08 27.27 10.28
CA GLY A 1071 -0.34 26.48 11.45
C GLY A 1071 -0.61 27.39 12.64
N ALA A 1072 -1.46 26.91 13.55
CA ALA A 1072 -1.74 27.57 14.82
C ALA A 1072 -1.96 26.52 15.92
N GLY A 1073 -1.76 26.94 17.17
CA GLY A 1073 -2.10 26.13 18.34
C GLY A 1073 -2.30 26.98 19.58
N THR A 1074 -3.09 26.46 20.51
CA THR A 1074 -3.37 27.08 21.80
C THR A 1074 -2.65 26.33 22.91
N THR A 1075 -1.88 27.06 23.71
CA THR A 1075 -1.06 26.51 24.79
C THR A 1075 -1.88 26.14 26.02
N HIS A 1076 -1.28 25.40 26.96
CA HIS A 1076 -1.96 25.01 28.21
C HIS A 1076 -2.37 26.21 29.08
N ASP A 1077 -1.68 27.35 28.98
CA ASP A 1077 -2.06 28.62 29.60
C ASP A 1077 -2.97 29.51 28.72
N ASN A 1078 -3.57 28.93 27.68
CA ASN A 1078 -4.52 29.53 26.73
C ASN A 1078 -3.97 30.73 25.93
N ARG A 1079 -2.68 30.73 25.60
CA ARG A 1079 -2.08 31.66 24.64
C ARG A 1079 -2.07 31.01 23.25
N GLN A 1080 -2.58 31.72 22.24
CA GLN A 1080 -2.56 31.22 20.87
C GLN A 1080 -1.30 31.70 20.14
N ILE A 1081 -0.66 30.77 19.43
CA ILE A 1081 0.58 30.98 18.69
C ILE A 1081 0.31 30.58 17.25
N ILE A 1082 0.76 31.42 16.31
CA ILE A 1082 0.55 31.23 14.87
C ILE A 1082 1.92 31.21 14.20
N ALA A 1083 2.12 30.31 13.25
CA ALA A 1083 3.33 30.25 12.45
C ALA A 1083 3.00 30.01 10.97
N ALA A 1084 3.79 30.61 10.09
CA ALA A 1084 3.69 30.43 8.64
C ALA A 1084 5.05 30.05 8.06
N LEU A 1085 5.04 29.07 7.18
CA LEU A 1085 6.20 28.37 6.64
C LEU A 1085 6.04 28.29 5.12
N LEU A 1086 7.01 28.83 4.38
CA LEU A 1086 6.96 28.95 2.92
C LEU A 1086 8.22 28.37 2.26
N ASP A 1087 8.01 27.45 1.33
CA ASP A 1087 9.05 26.78 0.55
C ASP A 1087 10.08 26.08 1.46
N ALA A 1088 9.57 25.07 2.20
CA ALA A 1088 10.34 24.27 3.14
C ALA A 1088 11.01 23.04 2.50
N ASP A 1089 12.29 22.85 2.81
CA ASP A 1089 13.05 21.62 2.57
C ASP A 1089 12.93 20.72 3.81
N LEU A 1090 12.15 19.64 3.67
CA LEU A 1090 11.82 18.75 4.79
C LEU A 1090 12.93 17.70 5.08
N THR A 1091 14.15 17.89 4.58
CA THR A 1091 15.28 16.97 4.81
C THR A 1091 16.09 17.35 6.06
N VAL A 1092 16.13 16.45 7.05
CA VAL A 1092 16.94 16.58 8.26
C VAL A 1092 17.77 15.31 8.42
N ASP A 1093 19.08 15.45 8.48
CA ASP A 1093 20.06 14.37 8.72
C ASP A 1093 19.85 13.11 7.82
N GLY A 1094 19.56 13.36 6.54
CA GLY A 1094 19.30 12.32 5.53
C GLY A 1094 17.89 11.72 5.57
N SER A 1095 17.06 12.08 6.55
CA SER A 1095 15.66 11.66 6.67
C SER A 1095 14.72 12.72 6.09
N SER A 1096 13.65 12.28 5.42
CA SER A 1096 12.56 13.17 4.99
C SER A 1096 11.46 13.17 6.04
N LEU A 1097 11.16 14.35 6.60
CA LEU A 1097 10.10 14.57 7.59
C LEU A 1097 8.83 15.14 6.94
N THR A 1098 7.76 15.25 7.71
CA THR A 1098 6.50 15.89 7.26
C THR A 1098 6.43 17.35 7.70
N ILE A 1099 5.72 18.19 6.95
CA ILE A 1099 5.71 19.65 7.17
C ILE A 1099 5.02 20.05 8.48
N ASP A 1100 4.09 19.24 8.98
CA ASP A 1100 3.49 19.35 10.31
C ASP A 1100 4.51 19.19 11.45
N ILE A 1101 5.56 18.37 11.29
CA ILE A 1101 6.65 18.25 12.28
C ILE A 1101 7.47 19.55 12.32
N PHE A 1102 7.81 20.12 11.17
CA PHE A 1102 8.49 21.42 11.07
C PHE A 1102 7.64 22.55 11.67
N MET A 1103 6.33 22.54 11.44
CA MET A 1103 5.41 23.53 12.01
C MET A 1103 5.25 23.37 13.53
N ARG A 1104 5.24 22.13 14.06
CA ARG A 1104 5.24 21.88 15.50
C ARG A 1104 6.51 22.44 16.16
N ALA A 1105 7.69 22.27 15.54
CA ALA A 1105 8.93 22.87 16.05
C ALA A 1105 8.87 24.41 16.09
N LEU A 1106 8.37 25.05 15.02
CA LEU A 1106 8.14 26.50 14.97
C LEU A 1106 7.17 27.00 16.05
N LEU A 1107 6.09 26.26 16.30
CA LEU A 1107 5.10 26.63 17.33
C LEU A 1107 5.69 26.52 18.76
N GLU A 1108 6.53 25.53 19.04
CA GLU A 1108 7.18 25.36 20.35
C GLU A 1108 8.27 26.38 20.62
N GLU A 1109 9.10 26.72 19.62
CA GLU A 1109 10.00 27.87 19.65
C GLU A 1109 9.25 29.18 20.02
N GLY A 1110 8.02 29.34 19.52
CA GLY A 1110 7.12 30.42 19.95
C GLY A 1110 6.69 30.32 21.42
N ALA A 1111 6.36 29.12 21.90
CA ALA A 1111 5.91 28.90 23.27
C ALA A 1111 7.04 29.17 24.29
N GLU A 1112 8.25 28.70 24.02
CA GLU A 1112 9.44 28.96 24.85
C GLU A 1112 9.75 30.46 24.92
N LYS A 1113 9.69 31.18 23.78
CA LYS A 1113 9.89 32.65 23.73
C LYS A 1113 8.73 33.48 24.27
N LEU A 1114 7.59 32.86 24.56
CA LEU A 1114 6.52 33.42 25.38
C LEU A 1114 6.68 33.08 26.87
N GLY A 1115 7.64 32.23 27.25
CA GLY A 1115 7.82 31.76 28.62
C GLY A 1115 6.70 30.84 29.09
N VAL A 1116 5.99 30.19 28.17
CA VAL A 1116 5.00 29.16 28.47
C VAL A 1116 5.73 28.01 29.18
N GLN A 1117 5.26 27.63 30.37
CA GLN A 1117 5.88 26.53 31.09
C GLN A 1117 5.37 25.20 30.52
N PRO A 1118 6.27 24.24 30.19
CA PRO A 1118 5.83 22.93 29.74
C PRO A 1118 5.15 22.16 30.88
N ILE A 1119 4.12 21.35 30.59
CA ILE A 1119 3.50 20.50 31.60
C ILE A 1119 4.50 19.42 32.02
N ARG A 1120 4.96 19.53 33.27
CA ARG A 1120 5.98 18.65 33.86
C ARG A 1120 5.35 17.42 34.54
N GLU A 1121 4.60 16.64 33.76
CA GLU A 1121 4.20 15.27 34.15
C GLU A 1121 5.16 14.23 33.56
N ASP A 1122 5.31 13.10 34.24
CA ASP A 1122 6.27 12.03 33.94
C ASP A 1122 5.78 11.07 32.85
N LEU A 1123 5.19 11.62 31.77
CA LEU A 1123 4.70 10.89 30.58
C LEU A 1123 5.86 10.35 29.71
N GLY A 1124 6.64 9.44 30.30
CA GLY A 1124 7.71 8.72 29.63
C GLY A 1124 7.19 7.91 28.45
N THR A 1125 7.55 8.35 27.24
CA THR A 1125 7.70 7.55 26.00
C THR A 1125 6.62 6.48 25.73
N SER A 1126 5.36 6.81 26.00
CA SER A 1126 4.21 5.88 25.94
C SER A 1126 3.20 6.25 24.84
N GLY A 1127 3.70 6.44 23.62
CA GLY A 1127 2.89 6.60 22.41
C GLY A 1127 2.13 5.32 22.00
N GLN A 1128 1.17 4.88 22.81
CA GLN A 1128 0.24 3.79 22.51
C GLN A 1128 -1.17 4.02 23.10
N GLY A 1129 -2.14 4.23 22.20
CA GLY A 1129 -3.49 3.69 22.36
C GLY A 1129 -4.58 4.63 22.84
N PHE A 1130 -5.31 5.21 21.89
CA PHE A 1130 -6.67 5.70 22.15
C PHE A 1130 -7.56 4.53 22.61
N SER A 1131 -8.17 4.64 23.79
CA SER A 1131 -8.97 3.55 24.38
C SER A 1131 -10.07 4.07 25.32
N SER A 1132 -10.99 4.86 24.77
CA SER A 1132 -12.39 5.07 25.20
C SER A 1132 -12.70 5.06 26.71
N ARG A 1133 -13.14 6.21 27.23
CA ARG A 1133 -14.06 6.23 28.38
C ARG A 1133 -15.12 7.33 28.23
N LEU A 1134 -16.25 6.94 27.65
CA LEU A 1134 -17.54 7.62 27.81
C LEU A 1134 -18.36 6.78 28.78
N ASP A 1135 -18.85 7.41 29.85
CA ASP A 1135 -20.04 7.07 30.62
C ASP A 1135 -20.50 8.42 31.22
N GLU A 1136 -21.82 8.65 31.32
CA GLU A 1136 -22.42 9.98 31.50
C GLU A 1136 -22.64 10.38 32.97
N GLU A 1137 -22.62 11.68 33.29
CA GLU A 1137 -23.67 12.38 34.08
C GLU A 1137 -23.39 13.91 34.22
N GLU A 1138 -24.46 14.72 34.14
CA GLU A 1138 -24.53 16.18 34.39
C GLU A 1138 -25.64 16.43 35.44
N PRO A 1139 -25.77 17.62 36.07
CA PRO A 1139 -24.76 18.61 36.48
C PRO A 1139 -24.92 19.06 37.98
N GLY A 1140 -23.94 19.74 38.61
CA GLY A 1140 -24.10 20.14 40.04
C GLY A 1140 -23.05 21.05 40.72
N ILE A 1141 -23.19 22.36 40.54
CA ILE A 1141 -22.80 23.55 41.34
C ILE A 1141 -22.06 23.38 42.72
N SER A 1142 -21.04 24.25 42.93
CA SER A 1142 -20.42 24.81 44.17
C SER A 1142 -19.35 24.07 45.02
N GLU A 1143 -18.16 24.69 45.05
CA GLU A 1143 -17.19 25.01 46.14
C GLU A 1143 -17.51 24.77 47.64
N PRO A 1144 -16.51 24.82 48.58
CA PRO A 1144 -15.04 24.62 48.48
C PRO A 1144 -14.36 23.88 49.70
N THR A 1145 -13.04 24.03 49.84
CA THR A 1145 -12.19 24.07 51.09
C THR A 1145 -11.42 22.85 51.66
N GLU A 1146 -10.07 22.97 51.62
CA GLU A 1146 -9.05 22.84 52.71
C GLU A 1146 -8.36 21.52 53.19
N ALA A 1147 -7.07 21.72 53.55
CA ALA A 1147 -6.22 21.02 54.56
C ALA A 1147 -5.50 19.66 54.18
N VAL A 1148 -4.15 19.55 54.13
CA VAL A 1148 -3.08 19.45 55.20
C VAL A 1148 -2.69 17.97 55.50
N THR A 1149 -1.44 17.50 55.66
CA THR A 1149 -0.02 17.97 55.47
C THR A 1149 0.97 16.77 55.41
N GLU A 1150 2.26 17.02 55.06
CA GLU A 1150 3.51 16.41 55.64
C GLU A 1150 3.77 14.86 55.53
N GLU A 1151 5.00 14.30 55.48
CA GLU A 1151 6.38 14.84 55.44
C GLU A 1151 7.42 13.86 54.79
N THR A 1152 8.70 14.25 54.87
CA THR A 1152 9.98 13.73 54.29
C THR A 1152 10.54 12.46 55.01
N GLU A 1153 11.76 11.91 54.87
CA GLU A 1153 13.14 12.25 54.37
C GLU A 1153 13.77 11.00 53.67
N ASP A 1154 14.63 11.10 52.63
CA ASP A 1154 16.10 11.38 52.55
C ASP A 1154 17.03 10.22 53.05
N SER A 1155 18.30 9.98 52.66
CA SER A 1155 19.27 10.72 51.82
C SER A 1155 20.38 9.82 51.17
N SER A 1156 21.03 10.34 50.10
CA SER A 1156 22.51 10.32 49.77
C SER A 1156 23.32 8.97 49.72
N ASN A 1157 24.56 8.77 49.20
CA ASN A 1157 25.66 9.54 48.53
C ASN A 1157 26.79 8.53 48.04
N THR A 1158 27.88 8.73 47.25
CA THR A 1158 28.40 9.76 46.27
C THR A 1158 29.47 9.13 45.29
N THR A 1159 29.79 9.80 44.14
CA THR A 1159 31.05 9.99 43.32
C THR A 1159 32.33 9.08 43.39
N LYS A 1160 33.30 8.98 42.43
CA LYS A 1160 33.54 9.47 41.01
C LYS A 1160 34.79 8.79 40.32
N THR A 1161 34.85 8.82 38.97
CA THR A 1161 35.99 8.88 37.97
C THR A 1161 37.42 8.31 38.26
N THR A 1162 38.22 7.71 37.34
CA THR A 1162 38.18 7.24 35.90
C THR A 1162 39.31 6.18 35.67
N ASP A 1163 40.17 5.95 34.63
CA ASP A 1163 40.55 6.60 33.33
C ASP A 1163 41.35 5.68 32.33
N SER A 1164 41.95 6.25 31.26
CA SER A 1164 42.57 5.65 30.02
C SER A 1164 43.95 4.96 30.06
N ASP A 1165 44.27 4.04 29.10
CA ASP A 1165 45.48 4.10 28.21
C ASP A 1165 45.49 3.04 27.04
N GLN A 1166 46.52 3.06 26.14
CA GLN A 1166 46.80 2.11 25.03
C GLN A 1166 48.21 1.46 25.10
N LYS A 1167 48.39 0.19 24.63
CA LYS A 1167 49.34 -0.26 23.56
C LYS A 1167 49.65 -1.79 23.51
N HIS A 1168 50.30 -2.21 22.41
CA HIS A 1168 50.70 -3.58 22.04
C HIS A 1168 52.04 -4.04 22.63
N LEU A 1169 52.24 -5.37 22.73
CA LEU A 1169 53.51 -6.00 22.36
C LEU A 1169 53.32 -7.42 21.75
N THR A 1170 54.29 -7.75 20.91
CA THR A 1170 54.71 -8.97 20.20
C THR A 1170 55.03 -10.18 21.13
N THR A 1171 55.37 -11.41 20.71
CA THR A 1171 55.96 -12.04 19.48
C THR A 1171 55.31 -13.43 19.22
N GLY A 1172 55.60 -14.23 18.18
CA GLY A 1172 56.50 -14.19 17.01
C GLY A 1172 56.04 -15.26 15.97
N THR A 1173 56.80 -15.77 15.00
CA THR A 1173 58.24 -15.67 14.64
C THR A 1173 58.44 -15.98 13.14
N ASP A 1174 59.50 -15.42 12.54
CA ASP A 1174 60.23 -15.89 11.35
C ASP A 1174 59.52 -15.98 9.96
N SER A 1175 60.16 -15.64 8.83
CA SER A 1175 61.43 -14.91 8.62
C SER A 1175 61.56 -14.34 7.18
N THR A 1176 62.32 -13.24 7.06
CA THR A 1176 63.09 -12.75 5.88
C THR A 1176 62.67 -13.16 4.46
N ALA A 1177 62.39 -12.16 3.57
CA ALA A 1177 63.41 -11.61 2.65
C ALA A 1177 62.85 -10.74 1.48
N VAL A 1178 63.45 -9.55 1.31
CA VAL A 1178 63.95 -8.98 0.04
C VAL A 1178 62.98 -8.47 -1.07
N HIS A 1179 63.24 -7.21 -1.44
CA HIS A 1179 62.94 -6.45 -2.67
C HIS A 1179 61.52 -6.10 -3.14
N THR A 1180 61.49 -4.87 -3.65
CA THR A 1180 60.57 -4.22 -4.58
C THR A 1180 60.22 -5.06 -5.81
N ASP A 1181 58.98 -4.94 -6.29
CA ASP A 1181 58.70 -4.27 -7.57
C ASP A 1181 57.25 -3.80 -7.64
N GLU A 1182 56.95 -2.86 -8.54
CA GLU A 1182 55.58 -2.44 -8.86
C GLU A 1182 54.88 -3.49 -9.73
N THR A 1183 53.57 -3.71 -9.57
CA THR A 1183 52.67 -3.99 -10.72
C THR A 1183 51.18 -3.96 -10.36
N HIS A 1184 50.41 -3.35 -11.27
CA HIS A 1184 48.97 -3.47 -11.55
C HIS A 1184 47.94 -3.79 -10.45
N ILE A 1185 47.04 -2.81 -10.29
CA ILE A 1185 45.62 -2.98 -9.90
C ILE A 1185 44.98 -4.15 -10.66
N ASN A 1186 44.16 -4.96 -9.98
CA ASN A 1186 43.11 -5.71 -10.66
C ASN A 1186 41.86 -5.83 -9.79
N SER A 1187 40.75 -5.23 -10.22
CA SER A 1187 39.48 -5.17 -9.49
C SER A 1187 38.60 -6.37 -9.86
N GLY A 1188 38.58 -7.41 -9.02
CA GLY A 1188 37.97 -8.71 -9.35
C GLY A 1188 37.14 -9.37 -8.25
N LEU A 1189 36.32 -8.60 -7.50
CA LEU A 1189 35.49 -9.14 -6.41
C LEU A 1189 33.98 -8.83 -6.49
N PHE A 1190 33.51 -8.09 -7.49
CA PHE A 1190 32.10 -7.68 -7.64
C PHE A 1190 31.49 -8.02 -9.00
N SER A 1191 31.87 -9.18 -9.56
CA SER A 1191 31.25 -9.82 -10.72
C SER A 1191 30.60 -11.16 -10.31
N GLY A 1192 29.78 -11.14 -9.25
CA GLY A 1192 29.19 -12.33 -8.65
C GLY A 1192 27.68 -12.43 -8.90
N ASP A 1193 27.22 -13.63 -9.25
CA ASP A 1193 25.81 -13.91 -9.56
C ASP A 1193 24.88 -13.63 -8.36
N LEU A 1194 23.90 -12.75 -8.58
CA LEU A 1194 22.96 -12.21 -7.58
C LEU A 1194 21.99 -13.25 -7.00
N SER A 1195 21.82 -14.41 -7.65
CA SER A 1195 21.08 -15.56 -7.10
C SER A 1195 21.56 -15.92 -5.68
N ASN A 1196 22.87 -15.85 -5.45
CA ASN A 1196 23.51 -16.14 -4.18
C ASN A 1196 23.12 -15.14 -3.07
N VAL A 1197 22.86 -13.87 -3.39
CA VAL A 1197 22.55 -12.84 -2.37
C VAL A 1197 21.17 -13.08 -1.77
N SER A 1198 20.17 -13.41 -2.61
CA SER A 1198 18.84 -13.82 -2.15
C SER A 1198 18.92 -15.13 -1.34
N LEU A 1199 19.68 -16.12 -1.83
CA LEU A 1199 19.94 -17.38 -1.12
C LEU A 1199 20.60 -17.18 0.26
N ILE A 1200 21.52 -16.22 0.41
CA ILE A 1200 22.15 -15.89 1.69
C ILE A 1200 21.13 -15.26 2.65
N VAL A 1201 20.32 -14.28 2.20
CA VAL A 1201 19.30 -13.64 3.05
C VAL A 1201 18.22 -14.65 3.48
N LEU A 1202 17.75 -15.49 2.55
CA LEU A 1202 16.82 -16.58 2.85
C LEU A 1202 17.48 -17.63 3.77
N GLY A 1203 18.75 -17.97 3.56
CA GLY A 1203 19.54 -18.86 4.41
C GLY A 1203 19.71 -18.34 5.84
N VAL A 1204 19.88 -17.03 6.02
CA VAL A 1204 19.91 -16.38 7.34
C VAL A 1204 18.52 -16.41 8.00
N LEU A 1205 17.44 -16.17 7.25
CA LEU A 1205 16.05 -16.39 7.71
C LEU A 1205 15.83 -17.83 8.20
N MET A 1206 16.30 -18.82 7.43
CA MET A 1206 16.21 -20.24 7.76
C MET A 1206 17.02 -20.58 9.00
N LEU A 1207 18.27 -20.14 9.09
CA LEU A 1207 19.13 -20.36 10.24
C LEU A 1207 18.58 -19.67 11.50
N ALA A 1208 17.96 -18.49 11.39
CA ALA A 1208 17.30 -17.81 12.50
C ALA A 1208 16.05 -18.57 12.97
N LEU A 1209 15.15 -18.96 12.07
CA LEU A 1209 13.94 -19.71 12.41
C LEU A 1209 14.28 -21.11 12.97
N MET A 1210 15.23 -21.80 12.34
CA MET A 1210 15.78 -23.06 12.84
C MET A 1210 16.46 -22.88 14.19
N ALA A 1211 17.28 -21.85 14.41
CA ALA A 1211 17.89 -21.59 15.71
C ALA A 1211 16.83 -21.33 16.78
N ILE A 1212 15.77 -20.57 16.49
CA ILE A 1212 14.66 -20.34 17.41
C ILE A 1212 13.96 -21.67 17.78
N LEU A 1213 13.55 -22.45 16.78
CA LEU A 1213 12.90 -23.76 16.99
C LEU A 1213 13.81 -24.77 17.69
N PHE A 1214 15.11 -24.77 17.36
CA PHE A 1214 16.11 -25.68 17.93
C PHE A 1214 16.52 -25.27 19.34
N PHE A 1215 16.70 -23.98 19.66
CA PHE A 1215 16.90 -23.52 21.04
C PHE A 1215 15.68 -23.80 21.90
N LEU A 1216 14.46 -23.58 21.39
CA LEU A 1216 13.23 -24.01 22.06
C LEU A 1216 13.27 -25.53 22.36
N GLY A 1217 13.62 -26.35 21.36
CA GLY A 1217 13.74 -27.82 21.46
C GLY A 1217 14.85 -28.33 22.39
N PHE A 1218 16.03 -27.70 22.38
CA PHE A 1218 17.19 -28.13 23.17
C PHE A 1218 17.08 -27.66 24.63
N SER A 1219 16.49 -26.48 24.85
CA SER A 1219 16.12 -25.98 26.17
C SER A 1219 15.14 -26.94 26.88
N ILE A 1220 14.15 -27.49 26.17
CA ILE A 1220 13.24 -28.54 26.69
C ILE A 1220 14.00 -29.79 27.18
N ARG A 1221 15.17 -30.10 26.60
CA ARG A 1221 16.05 -31.22 26.99
C ARG A 1221 16.80 -30.93 28.30
N LYS A 1222 17.15 -29.67 28.57
CA LYS A 1222 17.83 -29.21 29.80
C LYS A 1222 16.85 -29.18 30.99
N ASP A 1223 15.62 -28.70 30.77
CA ASP A 1223 14.57 -28.65 31.80
C ASP A 1223 14.16 -30.03 32.32
N LYS A 1224 14.00 -31.03 31.43
CA LYS A 1224 13.70 -32.40 31.87
C LYS A 1224 14.82 -33.05 32.70
N ARG A 1225 16.09 -32.60 32.55
CA ARG A 1225 17.17 -33.00 33.46
C ARG A 1225 17.04 -32.29 34.82
N LYS A 1226 16.80 -30.97 34.84
CA LYS A 1226 16.58 -30.22 36.09
C LYS A 1226 15.38 -30.73 36.89
N GLN A 1227 14.21 -30.94 36.29
CA GLN A 1227 13.03 -31.47 37.00
C GLN A 1227 13.27 -32.87 37.58
N LYS A 1228 13.97 -33.76 36.84
CA LYS A 1228 14.33 -35.09 37.37
C LYS A 1228 15.34 -34.99 38.51
N TYR A 1229 16.25 -34.02 38.48
CA TYR A 1229 17.20 -33.74 39.56
C TYR A 1229 16.50 -33.21 40.82
N HIS A 1230 15.61 -32.24 40.68
CA HIS A 1230 14.82 -31.71 41.82
C HIS A 1230 13.89 -32.77 42.41
N LYS A 1231 13.19 -33.58 41.60
CA LYS A 1231 12.37 -34.67 42.14
C LYS A 1231 13.21 -35.70 42.91
N ASN A 1232 14.38 -36.07 42.37
CA ASN A 1232 15.33 -36.94 43.08
C ASN A 1232 15.95 -36.28 44.34
N LYS A 1233 15.91 -34.94 44.46
CA LYS A 1233 16.33 -34.24 45.68
C LYS A 1233 15.22 -34.26 46.73
N ASN A 1234 14.00 -33.80 46.39
CA ASN A 1234 12.86 -33.84 47.30
C ASN A 1234 12.61 -35.24 47.86
N ASN A 1235 12.69 -36.30 47.05
CA ASN A 1235 12.57 -37.68 47.52
C ASN A 1235 13.67 -38.10 48.52
N ARG A 1236 14.87 -37.50 48.46
CA ARG A 1236 15.94 -37.72 49.47
C ARG A 1236 15.72 -36.90 50.72
N ASP A 1237 15.29 -35.65 50.56
CA ASP A 1237 14.99 -34.75 51.67
C ASP A 1237 13.80 -35.33 52.49
N GLU A 1238 12.80 -35.94 51.83
CA GLU A 1238 11.71 -36.73 52.45
C GLU A 1238 12.19 -38.03 53.10
N ASP A 1239 13.04 -38.84 52.43
CA ASP A 1239 13.65 -40.06 53.00
C ASP A 1239 14.51 -39.78 54.24
N GLN A 1240 15.03 -38.55 54.39
CA GLN A 1240 15.84 -38.11 55.52
C GLN A 1240 14.98 -37.59 56.68
N ILE A 1241 13.94 -36.80 56.39
CA ILE A 1241 12.90 -36.41 57.37
C ILE A 1241 12.12 -37.63 57.91
N SER A 1242 12.16 -38.77 57.20
CA SER A 1242 11.62 -40.05 57.66
C SER A 1242 12.60 -40.89 58.50
N ARG A 1243 13.79 -40.38 58.85
CA ARG A 1243 14.85 -41.12 59.58
C ARG A 1243 15.39 -40.40 60.81
N ASP A 1244 15.30 -39.06 60.83
CA ASP A 1244 15.54 -38.22 62.02
C ASP A 1244 14.28 -38.17 62.92
#